data_AF-A0A2E3DJZ4-F1
#
_entry.id   AF-A0A2E3DJZ4-F1
#
_cell.length_a   1.000
_cell.length_b   1.000
_cell.length_c   1.000
_cell.angle_alpha   90.00
_cell.angle_beta   90.00
_cell.angle_gamma   90.00
#
_symmetry.space_group_name_H-M   'P 1'
#
loop_
_entity.id
_entity.type
_entity.pdbx_description
1 polymer ?
#
loop_
_entity_poly.entity_id
_entity_poly.type
_entity_poly.pdbx_seq_one_letter_code
_entity_poly.pdbx_strand_id
1 'polypeptide(L)'
;MLFRANTPAKKQSAFIFKFICCPLFLFLAITFRGCSMSGMQSVLEVQRTPLAYSAGLIDGLTMVQGKIRNEDATLSTIINGQPCVYFDWTKEKEETDSEGDKSWRTVASRRLAVDFRLVDSSSEVSVANRGGRPNRLVKKTGSRRYGNYRETEYAILLTDSLTVVGSYRSNLNQISSTDAALATEFTISTRGEDAILRSLGWSSMFWMVGAIFLFVFFVGMLFDLLRQHHIMMASLALFVTLPPVLFLQWLLLTNSQLDAAVKRVQQYKDVVGSLPADEQDQSLRLALLKRDTNVAVDLYETYRTRFTNGLHRFPGGYGPLEKLVLASDEQSVLTGLPERARTGSVLQIHYVVLLAVGGIAGTLFCGVMGYRKLKTKRMIENIPTSPVKGVVPGITEVVGSVLKKDKLLSGRYSGTPVIYCRYLKERRVKTDKDKYEWRTVESGVSSTEFFLKDETGQIVVDPEKADVDASRTYYERTGNLRYTEWTLKPGQELYILGPAVLDSLQDTALTIEHSSRERHFVISDQDESSVLLKYARTGLTYLGLGIALCTSAVFILYGGASFDPFGYFAGALFAALFLLVLNIAFIFNDLVFMKAWLSRARANLNVSLKRRADLIPNLVKIVKTALSFEKDVQTRIAQLRYGITGDATTTDRVGGLLDRFKLLLEDYPSIKTDKLVVNLGNRIVEVENQLQFARSGLNAVTGTHNIRIRTFPDVLLARLMGMQPASFFQLEQQREGQAVDVNALLDQKTETQQLQNVDKKGFPATMNTTELFVAAVFCVLCEDRKVEKEEYARFYKFAASVTALSEPDQLKALGKKIENWISEVGLKQAVIETSKRLESVSGNEEAGELINVMNSIAEADGEVTSAEEAIIAQFRDALGGSLVGETDASDLATQQGLPAEKQQEILMLTLISLVSADGQINADEYRAIVEFTIASTPLTDREQVRQSADSALGRIKESGLEKIGQEVTESLPNAFSKDVVDELVQFIAQLSEVDGEVHENEQKLAQRYLKALRQD
;
A
#
# COMPACT_ATOMS: atom_id res chain seq x y z
N MET A 1 16.84 22.39 -27.22
CA MET A 1 16.75 22.45 -28.70
C MET A 1 16.83 21.05 -29.35
N LEU A 2 16.49 19.96 -28.65
CA LEU A 2 16.59 18.58 -29.15
C LEU A 2 15.33 17.78 -28.81
N PHE A 3 14.22 18.00 -29.52
CA PHE A 3 13.14 17.01 -29.70
C PHE A 3 12.35 17.39 -30.96
N ARG A 4 12.69 16.74 -32.06
CA ARG A 4 12.07 16.91 -33.38
C ARG A 4 11.45 15.57 -33.78
N ALA A 5 10.10 15.53 -33.80
CA ALA A 5 9.18 14.56 -34.44
C ALA A 5 8.04 14.16 -33.48
N ASN A 6 6.77 13.95 -33.87
CA ASN A 6 5.96 14.28 -35.04
C ASN A 6 4.50 14.07 -34.60
N THR A 7 3.71 15.13 -34.39
CA THR A 7 2.22 15.12 -34.36
C THR A 7 1.72 16.56 -34.17
N PRO A 8 0.67 17.01 -34.87
CA PRO A 8 0.16 18.38 -34.78
C PRO A 8 -0.43 18.73 -33.41
N ALA A 9 -1.06 17.76 -32.72
CA ALA A 9 -1.62 17.92 -31.38
C ALA A 9 -0.53 18.21 -30.31
N LYS A 10 0.67 17.62 -30.45
CA LYS A 10 1.81 17.85 -29.53
C LYS A 10 2.48 19.21 -29.70
N LYS A 11 2.35 19.87 -30.86
CA LYS A 11 2.88 21.22 -31.10
C LYS A 11 2.03 22.30 -30.43
N GLN A 12 0.70 22.15 -30.44
CA GLN A 12 -0.21 23.10 -29.78
C GLN A 12 -0.07 23.08 -28.26
N SER A 13 0.06 21.91 -27.64
CA SER A 13 0.28 21.80 -26.19
C SER A 13 1.65 22.38 -25.77
N ALA A 14 2.71 22.14 -26.55
CA ALA A 14 4.03 22.71 -26.29
C ALA A 14 4.09 24.25 -26.48
N PHE A 15 3.30 24.80 -27.42
CA PHE A 15 3.21 26.24 -27.66
C PHE A 15 2.45 26.97 -26.54
N ILE A 16 1.28 26.46 -26.16
CA ILE A 16 0.49 26.98 -25.03
C ILE A 16 1.33 26.95 -23.74
N PHE A 17 2.08 25.88 -23.52
CA PHE A 17 2.92 25.72 -22.35
C PHE A 17 4.09 26.72 -22.29
N LYS A 18 4.86 26.86 -23.38
CA LYS A 18 6.06 27.72 -23.41
C LYS A 18 5.74 29.21 -23.47
N PHE A 19 4.72 29.60 -24.22
CA PHE A 19 4.44 31.02 -24.50
C PHE A 19 3.37 31.62 -23.61
N ILE A 20 2.50 30.82 -22.97
CA ILE A 20 1.41 31.33 -22.13
C ILE A 20 1.62 30.91 -20.68
N CYS A 21 1.77 29.62 -20.38
CA CYS A 21 1.83 29.15 -18.99
C CYS A 21 3.12 29.56 -18.27
N CYS A 22 4.29 29.47 -18.91
CA CYS A 22 5.57 29.80 -18.28
C CYS A 22 5.74 31.29 -17.92
N PRO A 23 5.38 32.27 -18.78
CA PRO A 23 5.41 33.69 -18.39
C PRO A 23 4.27 34.07 -17.43
N LEU A 24 3.07 33.49 -17.57
CA LEU A 24 1.98 33.66 -16.59
C LEU A 24 2.39 33.11 -15.22
N PHE A 25 3.18 32.03 -15.17
CA PHE A 25 3.77 31.46 -13.95
C PHE A 25 4.83 32.36 -13.33
N LEU A 26 5.77 32.89 -14.12
CA LEU A 26 6.76 33.84 -13.59
C LEU A 26 6.05 35.06 -13.02
N PHE A 27 5.02 35.55 -13.71
CA PHE A 27 4.18 36.65 -13.27
C PHE A 27 3.38 36.32 -12.00
N LEU A 28 2.73 35.16 -11.92
CA LEU A 28 2.01 34.70 -10.73
C LEU A 28 2.95 34.47 -9.55
N ALA A 29 4.09 33.81 -9.74
CA ALA A 29 5.07 33.58 -8.67
C ALA A 29 5.68 34.90 -8.16
N ILE A 30 5.96 35.87 -9.04
CA ILE A 30 6.46 37.20 -8.67
C ILE A 30 5.37 38.02 -7.95
N THR A 31 4.13 38.01 -8.45
CA THR A 31 3.01 38.77 -7.85
C THR A 31 2.58 38.18 -6.51
N PHE A 32 2.53 36.84 -6.36
CA PHE A 32 2.28 36.17 -5.09
C PHE A 32 3.44 36.37 -4.10
N ARG A 33 4.70 36.35 -4.56
CA ARG A 33 5.87 36.70 -3.73
C ARG A 33 5.77 38.12 -3.20
N GLY A 34 5.34 39.07 -4.04
CA GLY A 34 5.12 40.46 -3.64
C GLY A 34 4.04 40.61 -2.56
N CYS A 35 2.87 39.98 -2.74
CA CYS A 35 1.75 40.11 -1.81
C CYS A 35 1.93 39.34 -0.49
N SER A 36 2.59 38.17 -0.54
CA SER A 36 2.83 37.35 0.66
C SER A 36 3.94 37.94 1.55
N MET A 37 5.03 38.42 0.93
CA MET A 37 6.16 39.01 1.67
C MET A 37 5.80 40.35 2.29
N SER A 38 5.02 41.20 1.61
CA SER A 38 4.62 42.50 2.16
C SER A 38 3.75 42.33 3.41
N GLY A 39 2.78 41.41 3.37
CA GLY A 39 1.95 41.07 4.52
C GLY A 39 2.78 40.55 5.70
N MET A 40 3.75 39.66 5.47
CA MET A 40 4.63 39.18 6.54
C MET A 40 5.57 40.25 7.10
N GLN A 41 6.12 41.11 6.24
CA GLN A 41 6.93 42.26 6.68
C GLN A 41 6.12 43.19 7.58
N SER A 42 4.84 43.41 7.25
CA SER A 42 3.95 44.22 8.09
C SER A 42 3.75 43.61 9.49
N VAL A 43 3.51 42.29 9.59
CA VAL A 43 3.37 41.58 10.88
C VAL A 43 4.63 41.72 11.72
N LEU A 44 5.80 41.52 11.10
CA LEU A 44 7.10 41.60 11.77
C LEU A 44 7.42 43.03 12.23
N GLU A 45 7.07 44.05 11.44
CA GLU A 45 7.22 45.45 11.85
C GLU A 45 6.37 45.79 13.07
N VAL A 46 5.08 45.38 13.10
CA VAL A 46 4.19 45.56 14.26
C VAL A 46 4.74 44.84 15.50
N GLN A 47 5.21 43.59 15.35
CA GLN A 47 5.79 42.81 16.47
C GLN A 47 7.06 43.43 17.05
N ARG A 48 7.79 44.25 16.28
CA ARG A 48 9.02 44.92 16.72
C ARG A 48 8.80 46.33 17.23
N THR A 49 7.65 46.95 16.96
CA THR A 49 7.37 48.32 17.41
C THR A 49 6.87 48.24 18.84
N PRO A 50 7.55 48.86 19.82
CA PRO A 50 7.10 48.85 21.21
C PRO A 50 5.77 49.61 21.34
N LEU A 51 4.95 49.17 22.29
CA LEU A 51 3.72 49.89 22.64
C LEU A 51 4.08 51.10 23.51
N ALA A 52 4.27 52.24 22.84
CA ALA A 52 4.81 53.46 23.41
C ALA A 52 3.72 54.35 24.02
N TYR A 53 4.08 55.11 25.05
CA TYR A 53 3.26 56.19 25.58
C TYR A 53 3.32 57.42 24.68
N SER A 54 2.24 58.21 24.64
CA SER A 54 2.14 59.39 23.78
C SER A 54 3.23 60.43 24.04
N ALA A 55 3.68 60.59 25.29
CA ALA A 55 4.79 61.48 25.64
C ALA A 55 6.18 60.97 25.19
N GLY A 56 6.32 59.65 24.95
CA GLY A 56 7.57 58.98 24.58
C GLY A 56 7.74 58.74 23.08
N LEU A 57 6.92 59.38 22.23
CA LEU A 57 6.93 59.11 20.79
C LEU A 57 8.15 59.71 20.08
N ILE A 58 8.67 58.95 19.12
CA ILE A 58 9.73 59.34 18.19
C ILE A 58 9.22 59.36 16.75
N ASP A 59 9.88 60.13 15.90
CA ASP A 59 9.51 60.22 14.48
C ASP A 59 9.65 58.87 13.76
N GLY A 60 8.63 58.52 12.98
CA GLY A 60 8.54 57.24 12.27
C GLY A 60 7.44 56.32 12.80
N LEU A 61 7.55 55.03 12.52
CA LEU A 61 6.52 54.05 12.85
C LEU A 61 6.38 53.88 14.37
N THR A 62 5.18 54.14 14.89
CA THR A 62 4.85 54.05 16.31
C THR A 62 3.54 53.30 16.53
N MET A 63 3.38 52.76 17.73
CA MET A 63 2.15 52.11 18.19
C MET A 63 1.75 52.72 19.52
N VAL A 64 0.52 53.23 19.60
CA VAL A 64 -0.01 53.89 20.80
C VAL A 64 -1.37 53.30 21.16
N GLN A 65 -1.62 53.17 22.45
CA GLN A 65 -2.92 52.81 22.98
C GLN A 65 -3.44 53.90 23.92
N GLY A 66 -4.69 54.30 23.75
CA GLY A 66 -5.31 55.34 24.56
C GLY A 66 -6.83 55.39 24.41
N LYS A 67 -7.44 56.36 25.08
CA LYS A 67 -8.87 56.69 24.97
C LYS A 67 -9.05 57.94 24.12
N ILE A 68 -10.25 58.11 23.59
CA ILE A 68 -10.60 59.28 22.77
C ILE A 68 -10.92 60.45 23.70
N ARG A 69 -10.46 61.65 23.36
CA ARG A 69 -10.85 62.87 24.08
C ARG A 69 -12.35 63.17 23.89
N ASN A 70 -13.05 63.46 24.98
CA ASN A 70 -14.50 63.64 24.97
C ASN A 70 -15.00 64.75 24.03
N GLU A 71 -14.22 65.81 23.83
CA GLU A 71 -14.56 66.98 23.03
C GLU A 71 -14.47 66.74 21.52
N ASP A 72 -13.74 65.71 21.07
CA ASP A 72 -13.48 65.46 19.65
C ASP A 72 -14.59 64.59 18.99
N ALA A 73 -15.54 64.07 19.77
CA ALA A 73 -16.67 63.30 19.26
C ALA A 73 -17.76 64.18 18.64
N THR A 74 -17.54 64.54 17.39
CA THR A 74 -18.44 65.41 16.61
C THR A 74 -19.48 64.63 15.78
N LEU A 75 -19.42 63.29 15.78
CA LEU A 75 -20.39 62.43 15.08
C LEU A 75 -21.25 61.64 16.06
N SER A 76 -22.44 61.25 15.60
CA SER A 76 -23.32 60.33 16.30
C SER A 76 -23.62 59.11 15.42
N THR A 77 -23.64 57.92 16.02
CA THR A 77 -24.08 56.70 15.32
C THR A 77 -25.53 56.84 14.85
N ILE A 78 -25.85 56.24 13.72
CA ILE A 78 -27.17 56.34 13.08
C ILE A 78 -28.20 55.46 13.80
N ILE A 79 -27.81 54.28 14.27
CA ILE A 79 -28.75 53.34 14.90
C ILE A 79 -28.98 53.69 16.38
N ASN A 80 -27.90 53.87 17.14
CA ASN A 80 -27.96 53.99 18.60
C ASN A 80 -27.83 55.43 19.13
N GLY A 81 -27.57 56.41 18.25
CA GLY A 81 -27.37 57.82 18.64
C GLY A 81 -26.16 58.09 19.54
N GLN A 82 -25.25 57.14 19.70
CA GLN A 82 -24.07 57.28 20.56
C GLN A 82 -23.00 58.17 19.92
N PRO A 83 -22.30 59.00 20.71
CA PRO A 83 -21.22 59.84 20.20
C PRO A 83 -20.03 58.98 19.73
N CYS A 84 -19.45 59.33 18.59
CA CYS A 84 -18.40 58.56 17.93
C CYS A 84 -17.46 59.45 17.10
N VAL A 85 -16.28 58.93 16.76
CA VAL A 85 -15.31 59.59 15.86
C VAL A 85 -15.28 58.96 14.46
N TYR A 86 -15.88 57.78 14.33
CA TYR A 86 -15.99 57.04 13.08
C TYR A 86 -17.24 56.15 13.13
N PHE A 87 -17.98 56.09 12.03
CA PHE A 87 -18.97 55.04 11.82
C PHE A 87 -19.04 54.63 10.35
N ASP A 88 -19.35 53.35 10.14
CA ASP A 88 -19.66 52.74 8.87
C ASP A 88 -21.02 52.06 9.00
N TRP A 89 -22.02 52.65 8.34
CA TRP A 89 -23.39 52.16 8.37
C TRP A 89 -23.80 51.68 6.99
N THR A 90 -24.37 50.49 6.92
CA THR A 90 -24.90 49.89 5.70
C THR A 90 -26.33 49.45 5.92
N LYS A 91 -27.19 49.78 4.95
CA LYS A 91 -28.59 49.35 4.86
C LYS A 91 -28.77 48.47 3.64
N GLU A 92 -29.19 47.25 3.89
CA GLU A 92 -29.40 46.21 2.90
C GLU A 92 -30.89 45.88 2.83
N LYS A 93 -31.40 45.62 1.63
CA LYS A 93 -32.76 45.14 1.38
C LYS A 93 -32.71 43.71 0.87
N GLU A 94 -33.60 42.89 1.37
CA GLU A 94 -33.86 41.54 0.92
C GLU A 94 -34.70 41.62 -0.36
N GLU A 95 -34.06 41.38 -1.50
CA GLU A 95 -34.70 41.25 -2.81
C GLU A 95 -34.93 39.77 -3.08
N THR A 96 -36.08 39.42 -3.67
CA THR A 96 -36.35 38.06 -4.15
C THR A 96 -36.28 38.09 -5.66
N ASP A 97 -35.39 37.29 -6.24
CA ASP A 97 -35.24 37.23 -7.69
C ASP A 97 -36.38 36.45 -8.37
N SER A 98 -36.35 36.40 -9.70
CA SER A 98 -37.33 35.65 -10.51
C SER A 98 -37.32 34.14 -10.26
N GLU A 99 -36.28 33.60 -9.61
CA GLU A 99 -36.15 32.19 -9.26
C GLU A 99 -36.54 31.90 -7.79
N GLY A 100 -36.99 32.92 -7.04
CA GLY A 100 -37.40 32.80 -5.64
C GLY A 100 -36.24 32.86 -4.63
N ASP A 101 -35.02 33.18 -5.05
CA ASP A 101 -33.87 33.41 -4.16
C ASP A 101 -33.95 34.76 -3.51
N LYS A 102 -33.85 34.79 -2.18
CA LYS A 102 -33.73 36.03 -1.44
C LYS A 102 -32.26 36.44 -1.44
N SER A 103 -31.85 37.64 -1.81
CA SER A 103 -30.46 38.14 -1.63
C SER A 103 -30.48 39.51 -0.93
N TRP A 104 -29.40 39.85 -0.23
CA TRP A 104 -29.30 41.15 0.44
C TRP A 104 -28.55 42.11 -0.47
N ARG A 105 -29.23 43.16 -0.93
CA ARG A 105 -28.65 44.21 -1.76
C ARG A 105 -28.46 45.48 -0.96
N THR A 106 -27.26 46.06 -0.97
CA THR A 106 -27.00 47.35 -0.33
C THR A 106 -27.80 48.45 -1.02
N VAL A 107 -28.73 49.06 -0.28
CA VAL A 107 -29.60 50.15 -0.75
C VAL A 107 -29.04 51.51 -0.35
N ALA A 108 -28.39 51.58 0.82
CA ALA A 108 -27.71 52.79 1.26
C ALA A 108 -26.47 52.43 2.08
N SER A 109 -25.43 53.24 1.99
CA SER A 109 -24.28 53.15 2.87
C SER A 109 -23.80 54.55 3.20
N ARG A 110 -23.33 54.76 4.42
CA ARG A 110 -22.77 56.04 4.87
C ARG A 110 -21.58 55.77 5.77
N ARG A 111 -20.45 56.36 5.39
CA ARG A 111 -19.19 56.27 6.12
C ARG A 111 -18.69 57.67 6.42
N LEU A 112 -18.48 57.98 7.69
CA LEU A 112 -17.91 59.26 8.14
C LEU A 112 -16.81 59.01 9.16
N ALA A 113 -15.81 59.88 9.12
CA ALA A 113 -14.63 59.84 9.97
C ALA A 113 -14.25 61.26 10.37
N VAL A 114 -13.74 61.44 11.58
CA VAL A 114 -13.18 62.71 12.07
C VAL A 114 -11.81 62.46 12.66
N ASP A 115 -10.93 63.44 12.53
CA ASP A 115 -9.66 63.47 13.23
C ASP A 115 -9.94 63.64 14.73
N PHE A 116 -9.17 62.96 15.56
CA PHE A 116 -9.40 62.95 17.00
C PHE A 116 -8.08 62.91 17.75
N ARG A 117 -8.06 63.38 18.98
CA ARG A 117 -6.92 63.21 19.88
C ARG A 117 -7.09 61.95 20.72
N LEU A 118 -6.00 61.19 20.76
CA LEU A 118 -5.83 60.02 21.58
C LEU A 118 -5.12 60.45 22.86
N VAL A 119 -5.77 60.23 24.00
CA VAL A 119 -5.29 60.58 25.33
C VAL A 119 -4.86 59.30 26.03
N ASP A 120 -3.66 59.30 26.58
CA ASP A 120 -3.20 58.25 27.49
C ASP A 120 -2.75 58.86 28.84
N SER A 121 -2.23 58.02 29.74
CA SER A 121 -1.82 58.48 31.08
C SER A 121 -0.56 59.35 31.10
N SER A 122 0.04 59.65 29.94
CA SER A 122 1.26 60.46 29.83
C SER A 122 1.05 61.80 29.12
N SER A 123 0.29 61.83 28.02
CA SER A 123 0.05 63.01 27.18
C SER A 123 -1.10 62.76 26.18
N GLU A 124 -1.31 63.68 25.24
CA GLU A 124 -2.23 63.54 24.12
C GLU A 124 -1.53 63.66 22.76
N VAL A 125 -2.01 62.90 21.77
CA VAL A 125 -1.51 62.89 20.39
C VAL A 125 -2.67 62.96 19.39
N SER A 126 -2.51 63.74 18.32
CA SER A 126 -3.53 63.87 17.26
C SER A 126 -3.47 62.69 16.29
N VAL A 127 -4.62 62.20 15.80
CA VAL A 127 -4.72 61.11 14.81
C VAL A 127 -5.45 61.60 13.57
N ALA A 128 -4.77 61.59 12.42
CA ALA A 128 -5.29 62.01 11.12
C ALA A 128 -6.14 60.89 10.47
N ASN A 129 -7.43 60.83 10.80
CA ASN A 129 -8.37 59.81 10.32
C ASN A 129 -9.02 60.17 8.97
N ARG A 130 -9.02 61.46 8.58
CA ARG A 130 -9.60 61.95 7.31
C ARG A 130 -8.61 61.95 6.13
N GLY A 131 -7.31 62.09 6.39
CA GLY A 131 -6.27 62.26 5.35
C GLY A 131 -5.69 60.94 4.78
N GLY A 132 -5.49 59.93 5.62
CA GLY A 132 -5.06 58.59 5.20
C GLY A 132 -6.21 57.61 5.39
N ARG A 133 -6.60 56.83 4.39
CA ARG A 133 -7.63 55.79 4.55
C ARG A 133 -7.02 54.66 5.42
N PRO A 134 -7.27 54.61 6.74
CA PRO A 134 -6.68 53.59 7.59
C PRO A 134 -7.38 52.25 7.33
N ASN A 135 -6.68 51.15 7.53
CA ASN A 135 -7.35 49.88 7.73
C ASN A 135 -8.02 49.90 9.12
N ARG A 136 -9.30 49.54 9.20
CA ARG A 136 -10.13 49.77 10.40
C ARG A 136 -10.66 48.46 10.94
N LEU A 137 -10.23 48.08 12.15
CA LEU A 137 -10.68 46.89 12.86
C LEU A 137 -11.66 47.30 13.97
N VAL A 138 -12.90 47.55 13.55
CA VAL A 138 -13.94 48.13 14.39
C VAL A 138 -14.89 47.05 14.92
N LYS A 139 -15.37 47.19 16.14
CA LYS A 139 -16.43 46.34 16.70
C LYS A 139 -17.78 46.71 16.07
N LYS A 140 -18.66 45.72 15.96
CA LYS A 140 -20.04 45.95 15.54
C LYS A 140 -20.77 46.62 16.70
N THR A 141 -21.31 47.82 16.49
CA THR A 141 -21.98 48.62 17.54
C THR A 141 -23.50 48.49 17.48
N GLY A 142 -24.05 48.22 16.29
CA GLY A 142 -25.49 48.15 16.10
C GLY A 142 -25.90 47.18 14.99
N SER A 143 -27.07 46.57 15.17
CA SER A 143 -27.77 45.86 14.11
C SER A 143 -29.27 46.03 14.30
N ARG A 144 -29.98 46.38 13.22
CA ARG A 144 -31.43 46.47 13.23
C ARG A 144 -31.98 45.69 12.04
N ARG A 145 -33.04 44.91 12.23
CA ARG A 145 -33.77 44.26 11.13
C ARG A 145 -35.23 44.67 11.22
N TYR A 146 -35.81 45.11 10.12
CA TYR A 146 -37.23 45.50 10.04
C TYR A 146 -37.77 45.25 8.64
N GLY A 147 -38.88 44.51 8.56
CA GLY A 147 -39.40 44.00 7.28
C GLY A 147 -38.32 43.28 6.48
N ASN A 148 -38.17 43.67 5.21
CA ASN A 148 -37.14 43.16 4.30
C ASN A 148 -35.83 43.96 4.38
N TYR A 149 -35.59 44.77 5.40
CA TYR A 149 -34.36 45.55 5.53
C TYR A 149 -33.52 45.08 6.71
N ARG A 150 -32.20 45.09 6.52
CA ARG A 150 -31.20 44.91 7.58
C ARG A 150 -30.25 46.09 7.55
N GLU A 151 -30.01 46.65 8.73
CA GLU A 151 -29.00 47.67 8.95
C GLU A 151 -27.91 47.10 9.86
N THR A 152 -26.66 47.38 9.49
CA THR A 152 -25.48 47.04 10.27
C THR A 152 -24.60 48.26 10.44
N GLU A 153 -24.10 48.44 11.65
CA GLU A 153 -23.28 49.59 12.01
C GLU A 153 -22.02 49.15 12.75
N TYR A 154 -20.89 49.71 12.31
CA TYR A 154 -19.59 49.59 12.96
C TYR A 154 -19.12 50.99 13.32
N ALA A 155 -18.89 51.28 14.60
CA ALA A 155 -18.46 52.60 15.04
C ALA A 155 -17.36 52.53 16.08
N ILE A 156 -16.57 53.60 16.15
CA ILE A 156 -15.57 53.81 17.20
C ILE A 156 -16.19 54.75 18.23
N LEU A 157 -16.50 54.22 19.41
CA LEU A 157 -17.15 54.94 20.50
C LEU A 157 -16.10 55.57 21.43
N LEU A 158 -16.47 56.62 22.18
CA LEU A 158 -15.54 57.25 23.15
C LEU A 158 -15.14 56.33 24.30
N THR A 159 -16.00 55.36 24.63
CA THR A 159 -15.74 54.36 25.66
C THR A 159 -14.69 53.34 25.24
N ASP A 160 -14.39 53.24 23.95
CA ASP A 160 -13.43 52.26 23.43
C ASP A 160 -11.99 52.71 23.69
N SER A 161 -11.15 51.78 24.11
CA SER A 161 -9.70 51.92 24.04
C SER A 161 -9.25 51.62 22.61
N LEU A 162 -8.51 52.53 22.00
CA LEU A 162 -7.99 52.40 20.65
C LEU A 162 -6.52 52.04 20.67
N THR A 163 -6.13 51.11 19.78
CA THR A 163 -4.74 50.89 19.39
C THR A 163 -4.55 51.45 17.99
N VAL A 164 -3.62 52.39 17.85
CA VAL A 164 -3.30 53.05 16.58
C VAL A 164 -1.86 52.70 16.20
N VAL A 165 -1.68 52.20 14.97
CA VAL A 165 -0.37 51.96 14.37
C VAL A 165 -0.24 52.88 13.16
N GLY A 166 0.79 53.72 13.15
CA GLY A 166 1.01 54.69 12.09
C GLY A 166 2.35 55.39 12.23
N SER A 167 2.62 56.35 11.36
CA SER A 167 3.82 57.17 11.51
C SER A 167 3.51 58.41 12.32
N TYR A 168 4.31 58.63 13.34
CA TYR A 168 4.29 59.85 14.13
C TYR A 168 5.21 60.90 13.51
N ARG A 169 4.77 62.16 13.55
CA ARG A 169 5.56 63.34 13.21
C ARG A 169 5.52 64.33 14.37
N SER A 170 6.68 64.55 14.98
CA SER A 170 6.93 65.41 16.14
C SER A 170 6.51 66.86 15.87
N ASN A 171 6.83 67.40 14.70
CA ASN A 171 6.50 68.78 14.30
C ASN A 171 4.98 69.08 14.31
N LEU A 172 4.14 68.07 14.10
CA LEU A 172 2.67 68.21 14.04
C LEU A 172 1.98 67.60 15.27
N ASN A 173 2.73 66.92 16.15
CA ASN A 173 2.20 66.04 17.20
C ASN A 173 1.05 65.15 16.67
N GLN A 174 1.26 64.53 15.51
CA GLN A 174 0.21 63.84 14.77
C GLN A 174 0.67 62.49 14.23
N ILE A 175 -0.19 61.48 14.37
CA ILE A 175 -0.06 60.16 13.74
C ILE A 175 -0.88 60.17 12.45
N SER A 176 -0.23 59.88 11.32
CA SER A 176 -0.86 59.84 10.00
C SER A 176 -0.34 58.68 9.16
N SER A 177 -0.96 58.46 8.00
CA SER A 177 -0.35 57.69 6.92
C SER A 177 0.90 58.42 6.39
N THR A 178 1.89 57.66 5.93
CA THR A 178 3.10 58.20 5.29
C THR A 178 3.03 58.04 3.77
N ASP A 179 3.71 58.94 3.05
CA ASP A 179 4.03 58.75 1.64
C ASP A 179 5.25 57.83 1.44
N ALA A 180 6.08 57.65 2.48
CA ALA A 180 7.15 56.68 2.49
C ALA A 180 6.59 55.26 2.55
N ALA A 181 7.19 54.34 1.78
CA ALA A 181 6.81 52.92 1.74
C ALA A 181 7.20 52.21 3.05
N LEU A 182 6.37 52.35 4.09
CA LEU A 182 6.39 51.48 5.26
C LEU A 182 5.69 50.16 4.92
N ALA A 183 6.16 49.02 5.45
CA ALA A 183 5.52 47.74 5.17
C ALA A 183 4.17 47.60 5.91
N THR A 184 3.96 48.37 6.98
CA THR A 184 2.72 48.45 7.75
C THR A 184 1.81 49.59 7.29
N GLU A 185 0.58 49.26 6.89
CA GLU A 185 -0.45 50.26 6.61
C GLU A 185 -0.96 50.92 7.89
N PHE A 186 -1.30 52.21 7.80
CA PHE A 186 -1.94 52.96 8.88
C PHE A 186 -3.21 52.24 9.35
N THR A 187 -3.24 51.81 10.61
CA THR A 187 -4.29 50.92 11.13
C THR A 187 -4.84 51.42 12.46
N ILE A 188 -6.17 51.38 12.60
CA ILE A 188 -6.88 51.75 13.83
C ILE A 188 -7.72 50.54 14.28
N SER A 189 -7.51 50.08 15.52
CA SER A 189 -8.18 48.92 16.09
C SER A 189 -8.88 49.25 17.41
N THR A 190 -10.16 48.87 17.51
CA THR A 190 -10.95 48.85 18.77
C THR A 190 -10.85 47.51 19.51
N ARG A 191 -10.16 46.53 18.90
CA ARG A 191 -10.05 45.15 19.38
C ARG A 191 -8.64 44.82 19.91
N GLY A 192 -7.78 45.83 20.03
CA GLY A 192 -6.40 45.69 20.50
C GLY A 192 -5.40 45.28 19.41
N GLU A 193 -4.15 45.09 19.84
CA GLU A 193 -2.99 44.67 19.02
C GLU A 193 -3.22 43.28 18.40
N ASP A 194 -3.78 42.32 19.15
CA ASP A 194 -4.00 40.94 18.67
C ASP A 194 -4.90 40.88 17.43
N ALA A 195 -5.86 41.79 17.31
CA ALA A 195 -6.73 41.83 16.15
C ALA A 195 -5.98 42.33 14.91
N ILE A 196 -5.06 43.29 15.09
CA ILE A 196 -4.18 43.80 14.03
C ILE A 196 -3.30 42.66 13.54
N LEU A 197 -2.58 42.00 14.45
CA LEU A 197 -1.69 40.88 14.12
C LEU A 197 -2.43 39.70 13.48
N ARG A 198 -3.62 39.35 13.96
CA ARG A 198 -4.45 38.30 13.35
C ARG A 198 -4.88 38.65 11.93
N SER A 199 -5.36 39.86 11.69
CA SER A 199 -5.83 40.26 10.36
C SER A 199 -4.70 40.27 9.31
N LEU A 200 -3.52 40.75 9.72
CA LEU A 200 -2.32 40.76 8.88
C LEU A 200 -1.80 39.33 8.65
N GLY A 201 -1.76 38.50 9.71
CA GLY A 201 -1.23 37.13 9.62
C GLY A 201 -2.10 36.14 8.83
N TRP A 202 -3.43 36.23 8.95
CA TRP A 202 -4.35 35.33 8.22
C TRP A 202 -4.34 35.57 6.72
N SER A 203 -4.29 36.84 6.29
CA SER A 203 -4.23 37.18 4.87
C SER A 203 -2.91 36.72 4.25
N SER A 204 -1.77 36.95 4.90
CA SER A 204 -0.47 36.46 4.43
C SER A 204 -0.40 34.92 4.39
N MET A 205 -0.96 34.23 5.40
CA MET A 205 -1.09 32.77 5.41
C MET A 205 -1.81 32.24 4.18
N PHE A 206 -2.99 32.80 3.90
CA PHE A 206 -3.87 32.32 2.85
C PHE A 206 -3.19 32.42 1.47
N TRP A 207 -2.60 33.58 1.18
CA TRP A 207 -1.86 33.81 -0.06
C TRP A 207 -0.66 32.87 -0.23
N MET A 208 0.03 32.57 0.86
CA MET A 208 1.20 31.71 0.86
C MET A 208 0.86 30.23 0.69
N VAL A 209 -0.12 29.71 1.44
CA VAL A 209 -0.59 28.33 1.28
C VAL A 209 -1.12 28.13 -0.14
N GLY A 210 -1.84 29.13 -0.67
CA GLY A 210 -2.26 29.17 -2.07
C GLY A 210 -1.08 29.07 -3.05
N ALA A 211 0.00 29.83 -2.82
CA ALA A 211 1.19 29.79 -3.66
C ALA A 211 1.91 28.44 -3.63
N ILE A 212 2.08 27.83 -2.45
CA ILE A 212 2.70 26.50 -2.30
C ILE A 212 1.85 25.43 -2.97
N PHE A 213 0.53 25.46 -2.76
CA PHE A 213 -0.40 24.51 -3.38
C PHE A 213 -0.35 24.61 -4.91
N LEU A 214 -0.37 25.83 -5.45
CA LEU A 214 -0.33 26.07 -6.89
C LEU A 214 1.03 25.64 -7.49
N PHE A 215 2.13 25.85 -6.77
CA PHE A 215 3.46 25.35 -7.14
C PHE A 215 3.50 23.81 -7.20
N VAL A 216 3.07 23.12 -6.13
CA VAL A 216 3.06 21.65 -6.07
C VAL A 216 2.12 21.05 -7.12
N PHE A 217 0.93 21.61 -7.30
CA PHE A 217 -0.03 21.19 -8.31
C PHE A 217 0.55 21.33 -9.74
N PHE A 218 1.22 22.44 -10.02
CA PHE A 218 1.79 22.69 -11.34
C PHE A 218 3.04 21.84 -11.61
N VAL A 219 3.87 21.59 -10.59
CA VAL A 219 4.96 20.61 -10.63
C VAL A 219 4.40 19.21 -10.95
N GLY A 220 3.28 18.82 -10.32
CA GLY A 220 2.55 17.59 -10.65
C GLY A 220 2.06 17.55 -12.10
N MET A 221 1.48 18.64 -12.60
CA MET A 221 1.02 18.75 -13.99
C MET A 221 2.18 18.74 -15.01
N LEU A 222 3.31 19.35 -14.67
CA LEU A 222 4.55 19.30 -15.45
C LEU A 222 5.06 17.86 -15.56
N PHE A 223 4.92 17.06 -14.51
CA PHE A 223 5.28 15.64 -14.51
C PHE A 223 4.32 14.77 -15.34
N ASP A 224 3.02 15.04 -15.28
CA ASP A 224 2.03 14.38 -16.15
C ASP A 224 2.31 14.63 -17.64
N LEU A 225 2.80 15.83 -17.98
CA LEU A 225 3.09 16.22 -19.37
C LEU A 225 4.42 15.66 -19.90
N LEU A 226 5.39 15.34 -19.04
CA LEU A 226 6.72 14.89 -19.47
C LEU A 226 6.78 13.41 -19.88
N ARG A 227 5.69 12.63 -19.74
CA ARG A 227 5.46 11.25 -20.24
C ARG A 227 6.75 10.46 -20.57
N GLN A 228 7.67 10.33 -19.60
CA GLN A 228 8.87 9.50 -19.67
C GLN A 228 9.29 9.10 -18.24
N HIS A 229 9.69 7.84 -18.10
CA HIS A 229 9.84 7.00 -16.91
C HIS A 229 10.70 7.51 -15.73
N HIS A 230 11.09 8.77 -15.64
CA HIS A 230 11.95 9.26 -14.56
C HIS A 230 11.29 10.34 -13.71
N ILE A 231 10.20 9.95 -13.05
CA ILE A 231 9.64 10.66 -11.88
C ILE A 231 10.75 10.90 -10.82
N MET A 232 11.73 9.98 -10.72
CA MET A 232 12.76 10.03 -9.69
C MET A 232 13.85 11.09 -9.89
N MET A 233 14.29 11.35 -11.13
CA MET A 233 15.36 12.34 -11.37
C MET A 233 14.87 13.77 -11.16
N ALA A 234 13.58 14.02 -11.42
CA ALA A 234 13.00 15.34 -11.26
C ALA A 234 12.58 15.61 -9.81
N SER A 235 12.09 14.60 -9.06
CA SER A 235 11.94 14.72 -7.60
C SER A 235 13.30 14.93 -6.91
N LEU A 236 14.37 14.30 -7.41
CA LEU A 236 15.73 14.50 -6.92
C LEU A 236 16.25 15.92 -7.23
N ALA A 237 15.98 16.46 -8.42
CA ALA A 237 16.37 17.84 -8.76
C ALA A 237 15.64 18.87 -7.89
N LEU A 238 14.35 18.66 -7.61
CA LEU A 238 13.57 19.51 -6.72
C LEU A 238 14.03 19.36 -5.25
N PHE A 239 14.41 18.15 -4.85
CA PHE A 239 15.02 17.82 -3.55
C PHE A 239 16.39 18.47 -3.35
N VAL A 240 17.21 18.57 -4.40
CA VAL A 240 18.56 19.13 -4.31
C VAL A 240 18.57 20.66 -4.44
N THR A 241 17.68 21.25 -5.23
CA THR A 241 17.76 22.69 -5.56
C THR A 241 16.87 23.59 -4.72
N LEU A 242 15.67 23.13 -4.36
CA LEU A 242 14.69 23.96 -3.68
C LEU A 242 15.05 24.24 -2.20
N PRO A 243 15.51 23.26 -1.41
CA PRO A 243 15.87 23.51 -0.01
C PRO A 243 17.07 24.48 0.15
N PRO A 244 18.17 24.38 -0.62
CA PRO A 244 19.25 25.36 -0.55
C PRO A 244 18.84 26.77 -0.97
N VAL A 245 18.02 26.92 -2.02
CA VAL A 245 17.54 28.24 -2.47
C VAL A 245 16.63 28.89 -1.42
N LEU A 246 15.71 28.13 -0.83
CA LEU A 246 14.87 28.62 0.25
C LEU A 246 15.68 28.95 1.50
N PHE A 247 16.72 28.17 1.81
CA PHE A 247 17.66 28.45 2.90
C PHE A 247 18.47 29.74 2.67
N LEU A 248 18.96 29.96 1.45
CA LEU A 248 19.70 31.16 1.07
C LEU A 248 18.79 32.40 1.10
N GLN A 249 17.56 32.25 0.63
CA GLN A 249 16.52 33.28 0.74
C GLN A 249 16.18 33.60 2.20
N TRP A 250 16.07 32.59 3.06
CA TRP A 250 15.87 32.77 4.50
C TRP A 250 17.00 33.59 5.14
N LEU A 251 18.25 33.25 4.83
CA LEU A 251 19.42 33.92 5.38
C LEU A 251 19.46 35.41 5.00
N LEU A 252 19.11 35.74 3.75
CA LEU A 252 19.03 37.13 3.27
C LEU A 252 17.89 37.93 3.91
N LEU A 253 16.70 37.33 4.01
CA LEU A 253 15.56 37.99 4.67
C LEU A 253 15.87 38.26 6.14
N THR A 254 16.33 37.25 6.86
CA THR A 254 16.62 37.36 8.30
C THR A 254 17.70 38.42 8.58
N ASN A 255 18.73 38.53 7.72
CA ASN A 255 19.72 39.60 7.82
C ASN A 255 19.12 41.00 7.67
N SER A 256 18.30 41.22 6.63
CA SER A 256 17.64 42.54 6.44
C SER A 256 16.73 42.90 7.61
N GLN A 257 16.11 41.89 8.21
CA GLN A 257 15.22 42.02 9.36
C GLN A 257 15.98 42.36 10.66
N LEU A 258 17.11 41.70 10.94
CA LEU A 258 17.98 42.01 12.07
C LEU A 258 18.61 43.41 11.94
N ASP A 259 19.03 43.79 10.73
CA ASP A 259 19.58 45.13 10.45
C ASP A 259 18.54 46.24 10.71
N ALA A 260 17.28 46.04 10.29
CA ALA A 260 16.19 46.97 10.58
C ALA A 260 15.91 47.13 12.09
N ALA A 261 16.02 46.04 12.86
CA ALA A 261 15.84 46.08 14.31
C ALA A 261 16.98 46.84 15.01
N VAL A 262 18.23 46.63 14.59
CA VAL A 262 19.40 47.37 15.10
C VAL A 262 19.27 48.86 14.78
N LYS A 263 18.94 49.22 13.54
CA LYS A 263 18.71 50.61 13.14
C LYS A 263 17.65 51.31 13.98
N ARG A 264 16.58 50.60 14.33
CA ARG A 264 15.52 51.14 15.20
C ARG A 264 16.03 51.41 16.60
N VAL A 265 16.73 50.46 17.23
CA VAL A 265 17.32 50.67 18.56
C VAL A 265 18.30 51.85 18.53
N GLN A 266 19.09 51.98 17.47
CA GLN A 266 20.00 53.10 17.30
C GLN A 266 19.25 54.43 17.19
N GLN A 267 18.16 54.49 16.43
CA GLN A 267 17.32 55.69 16.32
C GLN A 267 16.79 56.16 17.69
N TYR A 268 16.35 55.23 18.56
CA TYR A 268 15.96 55.58 19.92
C TYR A 268 17.14 56.12 20.74
N LYS A 269 18.32 55.50 20.65
CA LYS A 269 19.55 55.96 21.33
C LYS A 269 19.99 57.35 20.87
N ASP A 270 19.91 57.62 19.56
CA ASP A 270 20.27 58.91 18.98
C ASP A 270 19.31 60.03 19.43
N VAL A 271 18.00 59.73 19.52
CA VAL A 271 17.01 60.68 20.06
C VAL A 271 17.22 60.94 21.55
N VAL A 272 17.55 59.91 22.33
CA VAL A 272 17.89 60.07 23.75
C VAL A 272 19.14 60.94 23.93
N GLY A 273 20.16 60.74 23.07
CA GLY A 273 21.41 61.50 23.12
C GLY A 273 21.32 62.94 22.62
N SER A 274 20.30 63.28 21.82
CA SER A 274 20.11 64.63 21.27
C SER A 274 19.28 65.58 22.16
N LEU A 275 18.73 65.08 23.27
CA LEU A 275 18.00 65.90 24.24
C LEU A 275 18.93 66.89 24.97
N PRO A 276 18.47 68.11 25.31
CA PRO A 276 19.24 69.05 26.13
C PRO A 276 19.62 68.46 27.49
N ALA A 277 20.82 68.76 28.02
CA ALA A 277 21.32 68.20 29.28
C ALA A 277 20.41 68.49 30.49
N ASP A 278 19.69 69.60 30.43
CA ASP A 278 18.69 70.07 31.38
C ASP A 278 17.36 69.28 31.34
N GLU A 279 16.98 68.72 30.19
CA GLU A 279 15.85 67.78 30.07
C GLU A 279 16.24 66.32 30.36
N GLN A 280 17.54 66.03 30.34
CA GLN A 280 18.10 64.69 30.57
C GLN A 280 18.11 64.23 32.04
N ASP A 281 17.95 65.14 33.01
CA ASP A 281 17.98 64.76 34.43
C ASP A 281 16.60 64.61 35.08
N GLN A 282 15.51 65.16 34.49
CA GLN A 282 14.22 65.27 35.20
C GLN A 282 12.96 65.02 34.36
N SER A 283 13.06 64.69 33.07
CA SER A 283 11.86 64.58 32.21
C SER A 283 11.22 63.19 32.22
N LEU A 284 9.89 63.14 32.42
CA LEU A 284 9.06 61.95 32.18
C LEU A 284 9.28 61.37 30.78
N ARG A 285 9.54 62.24 29.79
CA ARG A 285 9.81 61.88 28.40
C ARG A 285 11.08 61.04 28.26
N LEU A 286 12.16 61.41 28.94
CA LEU A 286 13.40 60.64 28.91
C LEU A 286 13.24 59.25 29.53
N ALA A 287 12.58 59.17 30.68
CA ALA A 287 12.31 57.88 31.34
C ALA A 287 11.49 56.94 30.42
N LEU A 288 10.49 57.48 29.72
CA LEU A 288 9.71 56.74 28.72
C LEU A 288 10.54 56.31 27.50
N LEU A 289 11.40 57.19 26.97
CA LEU A 289 12.28 56.86 25.86
C LEU A 289 13.31 55.76 26.22
N LYS A 290 13.93 55.85 27.41
CA LYS A 290 14.83 54.80 27.93
C LYS A 290 14.10 53.46 28.11
N ARG A 291 12.88 53.49 28.65
CA ARG A 291 12.02 52.30 28.80
C ARG A 291 11.72 51.66 27.44
N ASP A 292 11.23 52.43 26.48
CA ASP A 292 10.85 51.92 25.17
C ASP A 292 12.06 51.42 24.37
N THR A 293 13.24 52.04 24.56
CA THR A 293 14.52 51.52 24.06
C THR A 293 14.85 50.15 24.64
N ASN A 294 14.71 49.98 25.96
CA ASN A 294 14.96 48.69 26.62
C ASN A 294 13.97 47.61 26.18
N VAL A 295 12.69 47.95 25.99
CA VAL A 295 11.68 47.05 25.41
C VAL A 295 12.04 46.66 23.98
N ALA A 296 12.52 47.60 23.17
CA ALA A 296 12.99 47.30 21.81
C ALA A 296 14.22 46.37 21.80
N VAL A 297 15.15 46.56 22.73
CA VAL A 297 16.30 45.66 22.95
C VAL A 297 15.83 44.26 23.37
N ASP A 298 14.86 44.15 24.28
CA ASP A 298 14.30 42.85 24.70
C ASP A 298 13.59 42.11 23.56
N LEU A 299 12.89 42.84 22.69
CA LEU A 299 12.28 42.27 21.49
C LEU A 299 13.33 41.81 20.47
N TYR A 300 14.39 42.60 20.29
CA TYR A 300 15.54 42.21 19.47
C TYR A 300 16.21 40.94 20.02
N GLU A 301 16.48 40.88 21.32
CA GLU A 301 17.07 39.70 21.95
C GLU A 301 16.16 38.49 21.85
N THR A 302 14.86 38.64 22.09
CA THR A 302 13.88 37.56 21.92
C THR A 302 13.89 37.03 20.49
N TYR A 303 14.03 37.89 19.49
CA TYR A 303 14.12 37.48 18.09
C TYR A 303 15.47 36.84 17.74
N ARG A 304 16.57 37.41 18.24
CA ARG A 304 17.95 36.93 18.04
C ARG A 304 18.23 35.60 18.73
N THR A 305 17.52 35.32 19.83
CA THR A 305 17.68 34.11 20.66
C THR A 305 16.81 32.94 20.23
N ARG A 306 15.88 33.12 19.29
CA ARG A 306 15.13 31.99 18.70
C ARG A 306 16.10 30.97 18.11
N PHE A 307 15.83 29.69 18.35
CA PHE A 307 16.62 28.56 17.83
C PHE A 307 16.86 28.68 16.32
N THR A 308 15.83 29.13 15.58
CA THR A 308 15.87 29.37 14.13
C THR A 308 16.94 30.40 13.74
N ASN A 309 17.10 31.47 14.51
CA ASN A 309 18.03 32.56 14.22
C ASN A 309 19.41 32.39 14.87
N GLY A 310 19.62 31.32 15.64
CA GLY A 310 20.90 31.01 16.30
C GLY A 310 22.07 30.87 15.32
N LEU A 311 21.79 30.43 14.09
CA LEU A 311 22.78 30.32 13.01
C LEU A 311 23.43 31.66 12.64
N HIS A 312 22.73 32.78 12.83
CA HIS A 312 23.28 34.13 12.60
C HIS A 312 24.23 34.60 13.70
N ARG A 313 24.28 33.90 14.85
CA ARG A 313 25.31 34.14 15.89
C ARG A 313 26.68 33.61 15.46
N PHE A 314 26.69 32.52 14.68
CA PHE A 314 27.90 31.83 14.24
C PHE A 314 28.84 32.69 13.36
N PRO A 315 28.34 33.50 12.38
CA PRO A 315 29.19 34.41 11.62
C PRO A 315 29.54 35.73 12.35
N GLY A 316 29.19 35.90 13.63
CA GLY A 316 29.57 37.08 14.42
C GLY A 316 28.89 38.41 14.04
N GLY A 317 27.94 38.41 13.11
CA GLY A 317 27.35 39.64 12.55
C GLY A 317 26.37 40.39 13.46
N TYR A 318 25.80 39.75 14.49
CA TYR A 318 24.74 40.33 15.35
C TYR A 318 24.91 39.96 16.83
N GLY A 319 25.64 40.81 17.57
CA GLY A 319 25.91 40.68 19.01
C GLY A 319 24.75 41.14 19.91
N PRO A 320 24.83 40.91 21.23
CA PRO A 320 23.83 41.42 22.15
C PRO A 320 23.83 42.95 22.15
N LEU A 321 22.66 43.56 22.22
CA LEU A 321 22.55 45.02 22.36
C LEU A 321 22.52 45.44 23.83
N GLU A 322 23.28 46.46 24.18
CA GLU A 322 23.33 46.99 25.54
C GLU A 322 22.06 47.81 25.85
N LYS A 323 21.46 47.50 27.01
CA LYS A 323 20.31 48.21 27.59
C LYS A 323 20.76 49.55 28.18
N LEU A 324 19.90 50.55 28.14
CA LEU A 324 20.14 51.83 28.82
C LEU A 324 19.86 51.68 30.32
N VAL A 325 20.78 52.18 31.14
CA VAL A 325 20.63 52.20 32.60
C VAL A 325 19.56 53.23 32.98
N LEU A 326 18.55 52.79 33.72
CA LEU A 326 17.51 53.63 34.30
C LEU A 326 17.96 54.05 35.70
N ALA A 327 17.95 55.36 35.98
CA ALA A 327 18.23 55.87 37.32
C ALA A 327 17.06 55.56 38.28
N SER A 328 17.31 55.60 39.60
CA SER A 328 16.33 55.17 40.62
C SER A 328 15.07 56.06 40.66
N ASP A 329 15.25 57.35 40.36
CA ASP A 329 14.19 58.34 40.18
C ASP A 329 13.36 58.06 38.92
N GLU A 330 13.99 57.78 37.78
CA GLU A 330 13.30 57.41 36.53
C GLU A 330 12.45 56.14 36.70
N GLN A 331 13.00 55.13 37.39
CA GLN A 331 12.25 53.91 37.72
C GLN A 331 11.02 54.21 38.56
N SER A 332 11.13 55.08 39.57
CA SER A 332 10.00 55.45 40.43
C SER A 332 8.87 56.12 39.64
N VAL A 333 9.19 57.01 38.70
CA VAL A 333 8.21 57.66 37.82
C VAL A 333 7.50 56.64 36.93
N LEU A 334 8.23 55.65 36.41
CA LEU A 334 7.67 54.59 35.57
C LEU A 334 6.76 53.63 36.35
N THR A 335 7.03 53.36 37.63
CA THR A 335 6.18 52.49 38.45
C THR A 335 4.77 53.06 38.71
N GLY A 336 4.60 54.37 38.57
CA GLY A 336 3.29 55.03 38.67
C GLY A 336 2.41 54.89 37.42
N LEU A 337 2.95 54.36 36.31
CA LEU A 337 2.22 54.17 35.06
C LEU A 337 1.70 52.72 34.93
N PRO A 338 0.54 52.51 34.29
CA PRO A 338 -0.04 51.17 34.13
C PRO A 338 0.82 50.31 33.21
N GLU A 339 1.28 49.14 33.66
CA GLU A 339 2.04 48.23 32.81
C GLU A 339 1.31 47.89 31.51
N ARG A 340 1.97 48.13 30.38
CA ARG A 340 1.47 47.77 29.05
C ARG A 340 2.09 46.44 28.64
N ALA A 341 1.46 45.33 29.01
CA ALA A 341 1.88 43.99 28.63
C ALA A 341 1.43 43.64 27.20
N ARG A 342 2.34 43.11 26.38
CA ARG A 342 1.94 42.47 25.11
C ARG A 342 1.27 41.13 25.40
N THR A 343 0.09 40.92 24.84
CA THR A 343 -0.54 39.61 24.76
C THR A 343 0.23 38.74 23.75
N GLY A 344 1.07 37.84 24.26
CA GLY A 344 1.84 36.93 23.43
C GLY A 344 0.96 35.88 22.73
N SER A 345 1.21 35.73 21.42
CA SER A 345 0.77 34.66 20.51
C SER A 345 -0.62 34.74 19.84
N VAL A 346 -0.58 34.65 18.51
CA VAL A 346 -1.65 34.96 17.54
C VAL A 346 -2.62 33.78 17.30
N LEU A 347 -2.32 32.58 17.81
CA LEU A 347 -3.21 31.41 17.78
C LEU A 347 -3.13 30.65 19.10
N GLN A 348 -4.28 30.28 19.69
CA GLN A 348 -4.29 29.34 20.81
C GLN A 348 -3.66 28.01 20.35
N ILE A 349 -2.69 27.51 21.11
CA ILE A 349 -1.91 26.29 20.83
C ILE A 349 -2.82 25.10 20.45
N HIS A 350 -3.99 24.99 21.07
CA HIS A 350 -4.97 23.94 20.78
C HIS A 350 -5.46 23.90 19.32
N TYR A 351 -5.68 25.06 18.67
CA TYR A 351 -6.09 25.10 17.26
C TYR A 351 -4.95 24.71 16.31
N VAL A 352 -3.71 25.07 16.66
CA VAL A 352 -2.50 24.71 15.90
C VAL A 352 -2.32 23.20 15.92
N VAL A 353 -2.45 22.58 17.09
CA VAL A 353 -2.37 21.12 17.24
C VAL A 353 -3.48 20.42 16.47
N LEU A 354 -4.73 20.91 16.55
CA LEU A 354 -5.85 20.30 15.82
C LEU A 354 -5.66 20.35 14.30
N LEU A 355 -5.21 21.49 13.76
CA LEU A 355 -4.94 21.64 12.33
C LEU A 355 -3.77 20.76 11.86
N ALA A 356 -2.73 20.62 12.70
CA ALA A 356 -1.62 19.74 12.42
C ALA A 356 -2.04 18.26 12.37
N VAL A 357 -2.82 17.81 13.34
CA VAL A 357 -3.37 16.45 13.38
C VAL A 357 -4.26 16.18 12.17
N GLY A 358 -5.14 17.13 11.83
CA GLY A 358 -5.97 17.05 10.63
C GLY A 358 -5.14 16.97 9.34
N GLY A 359 -4.05 17.73 9.26
CA GLY A 359 -3.12 17.68 8.13
C GLY A 359 -2.42 16.32 8.01
N ILE A 360 -1.94 15.75 9.12
CA ILE A 360 -1.31 14.41 9.15
C ILE A 360 -2.31 13.33 8.73
N ALA A 361 -3.53 13.35 9.30
CA ALA A 361 -4.58 12.39 8.95
C ALA A 361 -4.95 12.48 7.46
N GLY A 362 -5.08 13.70 6.94
CA GLY A 362 -5.32 13.95 5.52
C GLY A 362 -4.18 13.46 4.62
N THR A 363 -2.91 13.65 5.03
CA THR A 363 -1.74 13.09 4.31
C THR A 363 -1.79 11.57 4.24
N LEU A 364 -2.11 10.89 5.34
CA LEU A 364 -2.22 9.43 5.36
C LEU A 364 -3.36 8.96 4.46
N PHE A 365 -4.55 9.56 4.57
CA PHE A 365 -5.70 9.22 3.73
C PHE A 365 -5.40 9.40 2.24
N CYS A 366 -4.88 10.57 1.86
CA CYS A 366 -4.55 10.85 0.46
C CYS A 366 -3.37 10.03 -0.05
N GLY A 367 -2.39 9.73 0.81
CA GLY A 367 -1.29 8.81 0.50
C GLY A 367 -1.80 7.40 0.19
N VAL A 368 -2.70 6.87 1.01
CA VAL A 368 -3.32 5.54 0.80
C VAL A 368 -4.18 5.51 -0.47
N MET A 369 -5.00 6.54 -0.70
CA MET A 369 -5.83 6.63 -1.91
C MET A 369 -5.00 6.77 -3.18
N GLY A 370 -3.94 7.60 -3.14
CA GLY A 370 -2.97 7.74 -4.21
C GLY A 370 -2.24 6.43 -4.49
N TYR A 371 -1.83 5.72 -3.43
CA TYR A 371 -1.21 4.40 -3.52
C TYR A 371 -2.11 3.37 -4.20
N ARG A 372 -3.39 3.28 -3.80
CA ARG A 372 -4.36 2.37 -4.42
C ARG A 372 -4.50 2.60 -5.93
N LYS A 373 -4.61 3.86 -6.36
CA LYS A 373 -4.76 4.21 -7.79
C LYS A 373 -3.47 3.98 -8.58
N LEU A 374 -2.30 4.30 -8.03
CA LEU A 374 -1.01 4.05 -8.67
C LEU A 374 -0.69 2.56 -8.75
N LYS A 375 -1.13 1.74 -7.78
CA LYS A 375 -0.98 0.29 -7.82
C LYS A 375 -1.68 -0.32 -9.04
N THR A 376 -2.92 0.07 -9.33
CA THR A 376 -3.64 -0.37 -10.54
C THR A 376 -2.90 0.04 -11.81
N LYS A 377 -2.44 1.29 -11.88
CA LYS A 377 -1.64 1.80 -13.00
C LYS A 377 -0.39 0.95 -13.25
N ARG A 378 0.33 0.59 -12.17
CA ARG A 378 1.54 -0.24 -12.26
C ARG A 378 1.23 -1.68 -12.63
N MET A 379 0.08 -2.22 -12.22
CA MET A 379 -0.38 -3.54 -12.66
C MET A 379 -0.57 -3.56 -14.17
N ILE A 380 -1.26 -2.56 -14.75
CA ILE A 380 -1.44 -2.46 -16.20
C ILE A 380 -0.08 -2.44 -16.93
N GLU A 381 0.86 -1.59 -16.51
CA GLU A 381 2.20 -1.53 -17.14
C GLU A 381 3.01 -2.83 -17.03
N ASN A 382 2.68 -3.63 -16.05
CA ASN A 382 3.39 -4.84 -15.73
C ASN A 382 2.82 -6.05 -16.43
N ILE A 383 1.52 -5.98 -16.75
CA ILE A 383 0.79 -7.12 -17.22
C ILE A 383 0.79 -7.14 -18.74
N PRO A 384 1.43 -8.15 -19.40
CA PRO A 384 1.37 -8.19 -20.84
C PRO A 384 -0.04 -8.61 -21.26
N THR A 385 -0.58 -7.90 -22.24
CA THR A 385 -1.83 -8.27 -22.89
C THR A 385 -1.71 -9.69 -23.44
N SER A 386 -2.63 -10.56 -23.02
CA SER A 386 -2.68 -11.96 -23.42
C SER A 386 -3.78 -12.16 -24.47
N PRO A 387 -3.57 -13.03 -25.47
CA PRO A 387 -4.65 -13.46 -26.34
C PRO A 387 -5.69 -14.27 -25.55
N VAL A 388 -6.94 -14.23 -25.98
CA VAL A 388 -8.09 -14.81 -25.26
C VAL A 388 -7.93 -16.32 -25.05
N LYS A 389 -7.47 -17.09 -26.04
CA LYS A 389 -7.17 -18.53 -25.86
C LYS A 389 -5.95 -18.81 -24.99
N GLY A 390 -5.10 -17.81 -24.78
CA GLY A 390 -3.92 -17.88 -23.95
C GLY A 390 -4.15 -17.47 -22.49
N VAL A 391 -5.38 -17.10 -22.13
CA VAL A 391 -5.75 -16.77 -20.75
C VAL A 391 -5.59 -18.01 -19.86
N VAL A 392 -5.02 -17.80 -18.68
CA VAL A 392 -4.76 -18.84 -17.67
C VAL A 392 -5.26 -18.33 -16.31
N PRO A 393 -5.66 -19.20 -15.36
CA PRO A 393 -6.16 -18.73 -14.06
C PRO A 393 -5.27 -17.67 -13.38
N GLY A 394 -5.93 -16.64 -12.84
CA GLY A 394 -5.32 -15.48 -12.19
C GLY A 394 -5.50 -14.18 -12.97
N ILE A 395 -4.86 -13.10 -12.50
CA ILE A 395 -5.01 -11.79 -13.10
C ILE A 395 -4.46 -11.74 -14.53
N THR A 396 -5.29 -11.32 -15.47
CA THR A 396 -4.95 -11.25 -16.89
C THR A 396 -5.46 -9.96 -17.52
N GLU A 397 -4.78 -9.55 -18.59
CA GLU A 397 -5.16 -8.43 -19.43
C GLU A 397 -5.53 -8.97 -20.82
N VAL A 398 -6.70 -8.57 -21.32
CA VAL A 398 -7.24 -9.00 -22.61
C VAL A 398 -7.94 -7.83 -23.29
N VAL A 399 -7.82 -7.79 -24.62
CA VAL A 399 -8.50 -6.82 -25.48
C VAL A 399 -9.29 -7.58 -26.53
N GLY A 400 -10.54 -7.18 -26.77
CA GLY A 400 -11.36 -7.84 -27.78
C GLY A 400 -12.70 -7.16 -28.04
N SER A 401 -13.38 -7.66 -29.07
CA SER A 401 -14.71 -7.22 -29.48
C SER A 401 -15.81 -7.91 -28.66
N VAL A 402 -16.81 -7.15 -28.24
CA VAL A 402 -17.96 -7.67 -27.48
C VAL A 402 -18.92 -8.42 -28.40
N LEU A 403 -19.23 -9.66 -28.04
CA LEU A 403 -20.30 -10.46 -28.60
C LEU A 403 -21.36 -10.76 -27.53
N LYS A 404 -22.62 -10.82 -27.96
CA LYS A 404 -23.74 -11.13 -27.08
C LYS A 404 -23.67 -12.60 -26.61
N LYS A 405 -23.83 -12.83 -25.31
CA LYS A 405 -24.09 -14.16 -24.72
C LYS A 405 -25.59 -14.35 -24.51
N ASP A 406 -26.17 -13.52 -23.64
CA ASP A 406 -27.60 -13.56 -23.27
C ASP A 406 -28.44 -12.44 -23.90
N LYS A 407 -29.67 -12.25 -23.40
CA LYS A 407 -30.60 -11.20 -23.84
C LYS A 407 -30.03 -9.82 -23.52
N LEU A 408 -29.93 -8.97 -24.54
CA LEU A 408 -29.44 -7.60 -24.38
C LEU A 408 -30.34 -6.79 -23.44
N LEU A 409 -29.70 -6.01 -22.57
CA LEU A 409 -30.39 -5.04 -21.73
C LEU A 409 -30.83 -3.86 -22.60
N SER A 410 -31.82 -3.10 -22.12
CA SER A 410 -32.22 -1.84 -22.74
C SER A 410 -31.75 -0.69 -21.86
N GLY A 411 -31.09 0.31 -22.45
CA GLY A 411 -30.71 1.54 -21.76
C GLY A 411 -31.94 2.19 -21.12
N ARG A 412 -31.83 2.59 -19.86
CA ARG A 412 -32.96 3.05 -19.03
C ARG A 412 -33.75 4.22 -19.63
N TYR A 413 -33.06 5.15 -20.27
CA TYR A 413 -33.57 6.37 -20.89
C TYR A 413 -33.46 6.31 -22.41
N SER A 414 -32.33 5.88 -22.95
CA SER A 414 -32.13 5.81 -24.41
C SER A 414 -32.89 4.68 -25.09
N GLY A 415 -33.29 3.64 -24.36
CA GLY A 415 -33.93 2.43 -24.90
C GLY A 415 -33.00 1.57 -25.78
N THR A 416 -31.73 1.96 -25.92
CA THR A 416 -30.79 1.27 -26.83
C THR A 416 -30.36 -0.09 -26.31
N PRO A 417 -30.13 -1.10 -27.18
CA PRO A 417 -29.68 -2.42 -26.74
C PRO A 417 -28.22 -2.37 -26.30
N VAL A 418 -27.96 -2.78 -25.05
CA VAL A 418 -26.66 -2.63 -24.35
C VAL A 418 -26.34 -3.88 -23.53
N ILE A 419 -25.05 -4.10 -23.23
CA ILE A 419 -24.58 -5.16 -22.33
C ILE A 419 -24.33 -4.67 -20.90
N TYR A 420 -24.05 -3.38 -20.75
CA TYR A 420 -23.85 -2.70 -19.48
C TYR A 420 -24.50 -1.32 -19.55
N CYS A 421 -25.24 -0.94 -18.52
CA CYS A 421 -25.83 0.38 -18.36
C CYS A 421 -25.68 0.86 -16.93
N ARG A 422 -25.00 1.99 -16.76
CA ARG A 422 -25.06 2.80 -15.55
C ARG A 422 -25.88 4.04 -15.83
N TYR A 423 -26.88 4.31 -15.03
CA TYR A 423 -27.73 5.49 -15.19
C TYR A 423 -27.73 6.35 -13.91
N LEU A 424 -27.85 7.65 -14.11
CA LEU A 424 -27.90 8.64 -13.04
C LEU A 424 -28.96 9.70 -13.37
N LYS A 425 -29.91 9.87 -12.44
CA LYS A 425 -30.92 10.92 -12.44
C LYS A 425 -30.60 11.89 -11.32
N GLU A 426 -30.43 13.16 -11.65
CA GLU A 426 -30.16 14.19 -10.66
C GLU A 426 -31.16 15.33 -10.77
N ARG A 427 -31.54 15.87 -9.63
CA ARG A 427 -32.38 17.06 -9.52
C ARG A 427 -31.53 18.23 -9.05
N ARG A 428 -31.66 19.35 -9.74
CA ARG A 428 -31.14 20.64 -9.31
C ARG A 428 -31.96 21.12 -8.12
N VAL A 429 -31.35 21.16 -6.95
CA VAL A 429 -31.94 21.62 -5.69
C VAL A 429 -31.26 22.92 -5.30
N LYS A 430 -32.04 23.88 -4.78
CA LYS A 430 -31.53 25.15 -4.28
C LYS A 430 -31.06 24.96 -2.85
N THR A 431 -29.76 25.13 -2.59
CA THR A 431 -29.18 24.89 -1.26
C THR A 431 -28.93 26.20 -0.52
N ASP A 432 -28.67 27.30 -1.24
CA ASP A 432 -28.47 28.64 -0.70
C ASP A 432 -28.82 29.71 -1.74
N LYS A 433 -28.82 30.99 -1.33
CA LYS A 433 -29.30 32.17 -2.10
C LYS A 433 -28.76 32.33 -3.53
N ASP A 434 -27.62 31.72 -3.87
CA ASP A 434 -27.02 31.73 -5.22
C ASP A 434 -26.41 30.37 -5.60
N LYS A 435 -26.72 29.32 -4.84
CA LYS A 435 -26.09 28.00 -5.01
C LYS A 435 -27.13 26.93 -5.25
N TYR A 436 -27.05 26.40 -6.46
CA TYR A 436 -27.74 25.20 -6.88
C TYR A 436 -26.80 24.02 -6.82
N GLU A 437 -27.29 22.93 -6.26
CA GLU A 437 -26.57 21.67 -6.20
C GLU A 437 -27.38 20.58 -6.90
N TRP A 438 -26.70 19.72 -7.64
CA TRP A 438 -27.31 18.54 -8.21
C TRP A 438 -27.34 17.45 -7.14
N ARG A 439 -28.53 16.99 -6.78
CA ARG A 439 -28.71 15.84 -5.89
C ARG A 439 -29.19 14.64 -6.67
N THR A 440 -28.55 13.50 -6.44
CA THR A 440 -28.97 12.22 -7.00
C THR A 440 -30.37 11.88 -6.51
N VAL A 441 -31.29 11.65 -7.46
CA VAL A 441 -32.66 11.18 -7.22
C VAL A 441 -32.73 9.68 -7.40
N GLU A 442 -32.07 9.17 -8.43
CA GLU A 442 -32.10 7.75 -8.80
C GLU A 442 -30.75 7.42 -9.45
N SER A 443 -30.18 6.27 -9.09
CA SER A 443 -28.99 5.74 -9.73
C SER A 443 -29.05 4.23 -9.69
N GLY A 444 -28.58 3.58 -10.75
CA GLY A 444 -28.51 2.12 -10.81
C GLY A 444 -27.47 1.67 -11.83
N VAL A 445 -27.10 0.40 -11.68
CA VAL A 445 -26.23 -0.31 -12.61
C VAL A 445 -26.96 -1.59 -13.01
N SER A 446 -26.94 -1.90 -14.30
CA SER A 446 -27.47 -3.14 -14.85
C SER A 446 -26.46 -3.70 -15.83
N SER A 447 -26.15 -4.98 -15.68
CA SER A 447 -25.11 -5.65 -16.46
C SER A 447 -25.52 -7.09 -16.75
N THR A 448 -25.03 -7.62 -17.86
CA THR A 448 -25.22 -9.02 -18.26
C THR A 448 -23.89 -9.59 -18.72
N GLU A 449 -23.73 -10.91 -18.61
CA GLU A 449 -22.57 -11.60 -19.14
C GLU A 449 -22.48 -11.44 -20.66
N PHE A 450 -21.25 -11.41 -21.17
CA PHE A 450 -20.98 -11.29 -22.60
C PHE A 450 -19.74 -12.10 -23.00
N PHE A 451 -19.61 -12.36 -24.30
CA PHE A 451 -18.40 -12.95 -24.86
C PHE A 451 -17.45 -11.85 -25.29
N LEU A 452 -16.18 -11.94 -24.89
CA LEU A 452 -15.10 -11.13 -25.45
C LEU A 452 -14.39 -11.97 -26.52
N LYS A 453 -14.34 -11.47 -27.76
CA LYS A 453 -13.74 -12.16 -28.90
C LYS A 453 -12.52 -11.40 -29.44
N ASP A 454 -11.42 -12.12 -29.61
CA ASP A 454 -10.24 -11.66 -30.33
C ASP A 454 -10.01 -12.54 -31.59
N GLU A 455 -8.83 -12.42 -32.22
CA GLU A 455 -8.44 -13.26 -33.36
C GLU A 455 -8.22 -14.74 -33.00
N THR A 456 -7.96 -15.04 -31.71
CA THR A 456 -7.60 -16.38 -31.24
C THR A 456 -8.83 -17.19 -30.82
N GLY A 457 -9.83 -16.56 -30.21
CA GLY A 457 -11.04 -17.20 -29.70
C GLY A 457 -11.98 -16.26 -28.97
N GLN A 458 -12.74 -16.82 -28.03
CA GLN A 458 -13.71 -16.07 -27.22
C GLN A 458 -13.70 -16.55 -25.77
N ILE A 459 -13.93 -15.65 -24.83
CA ILE A 459 -14.02 -15.91 -23.38
C ILE A 459 -15.26 -15.24 -22.80
N VAL A 460 -15.85 -15.83 -21.77
CA VAL A 460 -16.98 -15.23 -21.06
C VAL A 460 -16.46 -14.21 -20.07
N VAL A 461 -17.10 -13.05 -20.02
CA VAL A 461 -16.84 -12.00 -19.04
C VAL A 461 -18.12 -11.72 -18.29
N ASP A 462 -18.04 -11.81 -16.96
CA ASP A 462 -19.06 -11.31 -16.06
C ASP A 462 -18.64 -9.92 -15.55
N PRO A 463 -19.32 -8.84 -15.96
CA PRO A 463 -19.02 -7.49 -15.48
C PRO A 463 -19.44 -7.19 -14.03
N GLU A 464 -20.04 -8.14 -13.29
CA GLU A 464 -20.46 -7.89 -11.92
C GLU A 464 -19.28 -7.46 -11.03
N LYS A 465 -19.48 -6.40 -10.23
CA LYS A 465 -18.46 -5.79 -9.34
C LYS A 465 -17.18 -5.28 -10.04
N ALA A 466 -17.15 -5.20 -11.36
CA ALA A 466 -16.07 -4.55 -12.10
C ALA A 466 -16.13 -3.02 -11.97
N ASP A 467 -14.96 -2.36 -11.93
CA ASP A 467 -14.85 -0.90 -12.15
C ASP A 467 -14.97 -0.62 -13.65
N VAL A 468 -16.21 -0.43 -14.11
CA VAL A 468 -16.53 -0.22 -15.53
C VAL A 468 -16.39 1.25 -15.92
N ASP A 469 -15.39 1.55 -16.74
CA ASP A 469 -15.16 2.84 -17.38
C ASP A 469 -15.78 2.86 -18.77
N ALA A 470 -17.09 3.15 -18.81
CA ALA A 470 -17.84 3.29 -20.05
C ALA A 470 -18.01 4.77 -20.43
N SER A 471 -18.00 5.07 -21.72
CA SER A 471 -18.29 6.40 -22.24
C SER A 471 -19.76 6.79 -22.02
N ARG A 472 -19.99 8.10 -21.82
CA ARG A 472 -21.35 8.64 -21.69
C ARG A 472 -22.05 8.59 -23.05
N THR A 473 -23.12 7.81 -23.15
CA THR A 473 -23.86 7.59 -24.40
C THR A 473 -25.15 8.39 -24.49
N TYR A 474 -25.72 8.80 -23.36
CA TYR A 474 -26.95 9.60 -23.33
C TYR A 474 -26.87 10.70 -22.27
N TYR A 475 -27.35 11.88 -22.64
CA TYR A 475 -27.47 13.03 -21.75
C TYR A 475 -28.67 13.86 -22.18
N GLU A 476 -29.63 14.02 -21.28
CA GLU A 476 -30.78 14.89 -21.49
C GLU A 476 -31.04 15.72 -20.23
N ARG A 477 -31.45 16.97 -20.43
CA ARG A 477 -31.86 17.85 -19.33
C ARG A 477 -33.27 18.36 -19.58
N THR A 478 -34.17 18.08 -18.65
CA THR A 478 -35.57 18.50 -18.70
C THR A 478 -35.85 19.34 -17.44
N GLY A 479 -35.83 20.66 -17.59
CA GLY A 479 -35.99 21.61 -16.49
C GLY A 479 -34.92 21.44 -15.40
N ASN A 480 -35.36 21.07 -14.20
CA ASN A 480 -34.51 20.82 -13.02
C ASN A 480 -34.02 19.39 -12.90
N LEU A 481 -34.30 18.51 -13.88
CA LEU A 481 -33.80 17.14 -13.90
C LEU A 481 -32.75 16.99 -14.99
N ARG A 482 -31.68 16.25 -14.70
CA ARG A 482 -30.73 15.76 -15.70
C ARG A 482 -30.66 14.23 -15.64
N TYR A 483 -30.65 13.64 -16.82
CA TYR A 483 -30.60 12.20 -17.06
C TYR A 483 -29.29 11.90 -17.77
N THR A 484 -28.49 11.01 -17.21
CA THR A 484 -27.19 10.63 -17.78
C THR A 484 -27.07 9.11 -17.81
N GLU A 485 -26.58 8.57 -18.93
CA GLU A 485 -26.26 7.15 -19.07
C GLU A 485 -24.85 6.93 -19.60
N TRP A 486 -24.19 5.92 -19.06
CA TRP A 486 -22.94 5.35 -19.54
C TRP A 486 -23.21 3.89 -19.91
N THR A 487 -22.92 3.50 -21.16
CA THR A 487 -23.29 2.18 -21.65
C THR A 487 -22.19 1.54 -22.49
N LEU A 488 -22.13 0.21 -22.46
CA LEU A 488 -21.30 -0.60 -23.36
C LEU A 488 -22.20 -1.30 -24.39
N LYS A 489 -21.80 -1.24 -25.66
CA LYS A 489 -22.61 -1.77 -26.77
C LYS A 489 -22.02 -3.06 -27.34
N PRO A 490 -22.85 -3.97 -27.87
CA PRO A 490 -22.37 -5.10 -28.65
C PRO A 490 -21.54 -4.65 -29.86
N GLY A 491 -20.48 -5.37 -30.18
CA GLY A 491 -19.56 -5.08 -31.29
C GLY A 491 -18.50 -4.02 -30.98
N GLN A 492 -18.53 -3.41 -29.79
CA GLN A 492 -17.51 -2.48 -29.34
C GLN A 492 -16.26 -3.23 -28.87
N GLU A 493 -15.08 -2.63 -29.06
CA GLU A 493 -13.83 -3.17 -28.53
C GLU A 493 -13.66 -2.72 -27.07
N LEU A 494 -13.29 -3.64 -26.19
CA LEU A 494 -13.09 -3.39 -24.76
C LEU A 494 -11.69 -3.83 -24.33
N TYR A 495 -11.12 -3.03 -23.43
CA TYR A 495 -9.95 -3.36 -22.63
C TYR A 495 -10.41 -3.93 -21.28
N ILE A 496 -9.91 -5.11 -20.92
CA ILE A 496 -10.27 -5.79 -19.67
C ILE A 496 -9.01 -6.19 -18.91
N LEU A 497 -8.95 -5.78 -17.65
CA LEU A 497 -7.97 -6.24 -16.67
C LEU A 497 -8.75 -6.91 -15.53
N GLY A 498 -8.65 -8.22 -15.37
CA GLY A 498 -9.42 -8.93 -14.36
C GLY A 498 -8.92 -10.33 -14.01
N PRO A 499 -9.46 -10.93 -12.94
CA PRO A 499 -9.17 -12.30 -12.57
C PRO A 499 -9.81 -13.26 -13.57
N ALA A 500 -9.03 -14.14 -14.17
CA ALA A 500 -9.54 -15.31 -14.87
C ALA A 500 -9.73 -16.45 -13.86
N VAL A 501 -10.95 -16.92 -13.69
CA VAL A 501 -11.33 -17.99 -12.76
C VAL A 501 -11.94 -19.15 -13.56
N LEU A 502 -11.85 -20.37 -13.05
CA LEU A 502 -12.56 -21.51 -13.61
C LEU A 502 -14.04 -21.39 -13.22
N ASP A 503 -14.94 -21.51 -14.19
CA ASP A 503 -16.38 -21.38 -14.02
C ASP A 503 -16.89 -22.25 -12.85
N SER A 504 -17.43 -21.60 -11.83
CA SER A 504 -17.91 -22.21 -10.58
C SER A 504 -19.04 -23.24 -10.77
N LEU A 505 -19.72 -23.24 -11.92
CA LEU A 505 -20.86 -24.13 -12.19
C LEU A 505 -20.53 -25.29 -13.14
N GLN A 506 -19.48 -25.19 -13.96
CA GLN A 506 -19.18 -26.19 -15.00
C GLN A 506 -17.71 -26.65 -15.05
N ASP A 507 -16.83 -26.09 -14.22
CA ASP A 507 -15.42 -26.52 -13.95
C ASP A 507 -14.54 -26.75 -15.20
N THR A 508 -14.96 -26.26 -16.37
CA THR A 508 -14.36 -26.59 -17.67
C THR A 508 -14.02 -25.38 -18.54
N ALA A 509 -14.66 -24.22 -18.32
CA ALA A 509 -14.39 -22.99 -19.06
C ALA A 509 -13.81 -21.90 -18.14
N LEU A 510 -12.88 -21.09 -18.67
CA LEU A 510 -12.39 -19.90 -17.99
C LEU A 510 -13.38 -18.75 -18.18
N THR A 511 -13.70 -18.07 -17.08
CA THR A 511 -14.51 -16.85 -17.05
C THR A 511 -13.67 -15.72 -16.45
N ILE A 512 -13.89 -14.49 -16.92
CA ILE A 512 -13.32 -13.31 -16.27
C ILE A 512 -14.40 -12.71 -15.38
N GLU A 513 -14.20 -12.84 -14.08
CA GLU A 513 -15.21 -12.50 -13.07
C GLU A 513 -14.54 -11.97 -11.78
N HIS A 514 -15.34 -11.38 -10.90
CA HIS A 514 -14.83 -10.84 -9.65
C HIS A 514 -14.38 -11.95 -8.68
N SER A 515 -13.12 -11.90 -8.25
CA SER A 515 -12.57 -12.81 -7.24
C SER A 515 -12.29 -12.09 -5.91
N SER A 516 -12.66 -12.73 -4.78
CA SER A 516 -12.36 -12.21 -3.43
C SER A 516 -10.85 -12.11 -3.16
N ARG A 517 -10.05 -12.97 -3.81
CA ARG A 517 -8.57 -12.97 -3.73
C ARG A 517 -7.95 -11.88 -4.60
N GLU A 518 -8.56 -11.55 -5.74
CA GLU A 518 -8.03 -10.60 -6.73
C GLU A 518 -9.01 -9.45 -6.98
N ARG A 519 -8.88 -8.37 -6.20
CA ARG A 519 -9.83 -7.24 -6.18
C ARG A 519 -9.77 -6.30 -7.40
N HIS A 520 -8.80 -6.47 -8.29
CA HIS A 520 -8.61 -5.55 -9.42
C HIS A 520 -9.35 -6.11 -10.62
N PHE A 521 -10.48 -5.49 -10.92
CA PHE A 521 -11.30 -5.84 -12.07
C PHE A 521 -11.78 -4.56 -12.74
N VAL A 522 -11.25 -4.27 -13.92
CA VAL A 522 -11.48 -3.06 -14.69
C VAL A 522 -11.93 -3.45 -16.09
N ILE A 523 -13.03 -2.86 -16.55
CA ILE A 523 -13.52 -2.98 -17.93
C ILE A 523 -13.58 -1.57 -18.48
N SER A 524 -12.96 -1.29 -19.61
CA SER A 524 -12.99 0.03 -20.22
C SER A 524 -13.25 -0.04 -21.72
N ASP A 525 -13.97 0.95 -22.23
CA ASP A 525 -14.11 1.18 -23.67
C ASP A 525 -13.03 2.08 -24.28
N GLN A 526 -12.03 2.44 -23.49
CA GLN A 526 -10.87 3.22 -23.92
C GLN A 526 -9.66 2.32 -24.12
N ASP A 527 -8.68 2.81 -24.87
CA ASP A 527 -7.40 2.15 -25.04
C ASP A 527 -6.63 2.05 -23.72
N GLU A 528 -5.77 1.03 -23.59
CA GLU A 528 -4.89 0.78 -22.45
C GLU A 528 -4.17 2.07 -21.99
N SER A 529 -3.67 2.86 -22.94
CA SER A 529 -2.90 4.06 -22.63
C SER A 529 -3.73 5.18 -22.00
N SER A 530 -5.01 5.30 -22.39
CA SER A 530 -5.96 6.24 -21.80
C SER A 530 -6.39 5.79 -20.40
N VAL A 531 -6.64 4.50 -20.20
CA VAL A 531 -6.95 3.92 -18.88
C VAL A 531 -5.77 4.12 -17.93
N LEU A 532 -4.56 3.80 -18.37
CA LEU A 532 -3.31 4.01 -17.63
C LEU A 532 -3.15 5.48 -17.22
N LEU A 533 -3.35 6.43 -18.15
CA LEU A 533 -3.26 7.87 -17.86
C LEU A 533 -4.32 8.34 -16.86
N LYS A 534 -5.54 7.80 -16.91
CA LYS A 534 -6.61 8.13 -15.96
C LYS A 534 -6.23 7.75 -14.53
N TYR A 535 -5.74 6.53 -14.33
CA TYR A 535 -5.28 6.07 -13.01
C TYR A 535 -4.01 6.80 -12.54
N ALA A 536 -3.08 7.09 -13.46
CA ALA A 536 -1.89 7.88 -13.17
C ALA A 536 -2.26 9.29 -12.65
N ARG A 537 -3.07 10.03 -13.41
CA ARG A 537 -3.49 11.39 -13.03
C ARG A 537 -4.22 11.38 -11.70
N THR A 538 -5.18 10.48 -11.52
CA THR A 538 -5.95 10.40 -10.28
C THR A 538 -5.04 10.06 -9.08
N GLY A 539 -4.16 9.07 -9.24
CA GLY A 539 -3.19 8.71 -8.19
C GLY A 539 -2.22 9.84 -7.84
N LEU A 540 -1.68 10.52 -8.85
CA LEU A 540 -0.76 11.66 -8.68
C LEU A 540 -1.45 12.87 -8.04
N THR A 541 -2.72 13.14 -8.35
CA THR A 541 -3.48 14.21 -7.69
C THR A 541 -3.67 13.95 -6.20
N TYR A 542 -4.01 12.72 -5.81
CA TYR A 542 -4.10 12.34 -4.39
C TYR A 542 -2.74 12.41 -3.69
N LEU A 543 -1.68 11.94 -4.32
CA LEU A 543 -0.32 12.02 -3.78
C LEU A 543 0.11 13.48 -3.59
N GLY A 544 -0.14 14.34 -4.58
CA GLY A 544 0.13 15.78 -4.53
C GLY A 544 -0.63 16.48 -3.41
N LEU A 545 -1.91 16.14 -3.22
CA LEU A 545 -2.72 16.67 -2.12
C LEU A 545 -2.20 16.19 -0.76
N GLY A 546 -1.80 14.91 -0.65
CA GLY A 546 -1.19 14.37 0.56
C GLY A 546 0.11 15.08 0.94
N ILE A 547 0.97 15.36 -0.04
CA ILE A 547 2.21 16.13 0.14
C ILE A 547 1.92 17.55 0.62
N ALA A 548 0.95 18.23 0.01
CA ALA A 548 0.57 19.59 0.39
C ALA A 548 0.02 19.66 1.82
N LEU A 549 -0.76 18.65 2.24
CA LEU A 549 -1.23 18.54 3.62
C LEU A 549 -0.08 18.24 4.60
N CYS A 550 0.91 17.47 4.15
CA CYS A 550 2.07 17.08 4.95
C CYS A 550 2.96 18.29 5.23
N THR A 551 3.32 19.04 4.17
CA THR A 551 4.06 20.29 4.30
C THR A 551 3.33 21.29 5.18
N SER A 552 2.01 21.41 5.02
CA SER A 552 1.17 22.31 5.82
C SER A 552 1.13 21.90 7.29
N ALA A 553 1.01 20.61 7.60
CA ALA A 553 1.00 20.11 8.97
C ALA A 553 2.33 20.37 9.69
N VAL A 554 3.46 20.06 9.04
CA VAL A 554 4.80 20.30 9.60
C VAL A 554 5.03 21.80 9.78
N PHE A 555 4.59 22.62 8.81
CA PHE A 555 4.68 24.07 8.92
C PHE A 555 3.90 24.61 10.12
N ILE A 556 2.69 24.10 10.36
CA ILE A 556 1.84 24.50 11.49
C ILE A 556 2.50 24.07 12.82
N LEU A 557 3.05 22.86 12.90
CA LEU A 557 3.71 22.32 14.10
C LEU A 557 4.99 23.08 14.47
N TYR A 558 5.88 23.32 13.50
CA TYR A 558 7.18 23.98 13.76
C TYR A 558 7.08 25.50 13.80
N GLY A 559 6.14 26.08 13.05
CA GLY A 559 6.01 27.52 12.95
C GLY A 559 5.40 28.15 14.19
N GLY A 560 4.49 27.48 14.92
CA GLY A 560 3.69 28.15 15.97
C GLY A 560 2.96 29.40 15.43
N ALA A 561 2.67 29.42 14.12
CA ALA A 561 2.23 30.59 13.35
C ALA A 561 3.22 31.79 13.34
N SER A 562 4.51 31.57 13.61
CA SER A 562 5.59 32.57 13.60
C SER A 562 6.17 32.82 12.20
N PHE A 563 5.76 32.06 11.18
CA PHE A 563 6.21 32.19 9.79
C PHE A 563 7.73 32.20 9.58
N ASP A 564 8.48 31.53 10.46
CA ASP A 564 9.93 31.42 10.34
C ASP A 564 10.30 30.58 9.10
N PRO A 565 11.23 31.04 8.23
CA PRO A 565 11.46 30.31 7.00
C PRO A 565 12.07 28.90 7.12
N PHE A 566 12.63 28.57 8.29
CA PHE A 566 13.01 27.19 8.64
C PHE A 566 11.82 26.23 8.65
N GLY A 567 10.61 26.71 8.98
CA GLY A 567 9.38 25.90 8.92
C GLY A 567 9.06 25.43 7.49
N TYR A 568 9.33 26.26 6.46
CA TYR A 568 9.18 25.83 5.06
C TYR A 568 10.25 24.83 4.67
N PHE A 569 11.49 25.02 5.13
CA PHE A 569 12.58 24.09 4.85
C PHE A 569 12.30 22.71 5.47
N ALA A 570 11.91 22.66 6.75
CA ALA A 570 11.55 21.44 7.44
C ALA A 570 10.33 20.75 6.80
N GLY A 571 9.30 21.51 6.45
CA GLY A 571 8.13 21.00 5.74
C GLY A 571 8.49 20.40 4.37
N ALA A 572 9.33 21.09 3.60
CA ALA A 572 9.81 20.61 2.30
C ALA A 572 10.65 19.33 2.42
N LEU A 573 11.57 19.27 3.39
CA LEU A 573 12.39 18.09 3.65
C LEU A 573 11.52 16.89 4.05
N PHE A 574 10.54 17.10 4.93
CA PHE A 574 9.66 16.04 5.40
C PHE A 574 8.75 15.53 4.28
N ALA A 575 8.22 16.41 3.44
CA ALA A 575 7.47 16.02 2.25
C ALA A 575 8.30 15.19 1.26
N ALA A 576 9.56 15.55 1.07
CA ALA A 576 10.45 14.77 0.22
C ALA A 576 10.81 13.41 0.83
N LEU A 577 11.02 13.35 2.15
CA LEU A 577 11.22 12.09 2.87
C LEU A 577 9.98 11.19 2.76
N PHE A 578 8.78 11.75 2.93
CA PHE A 578 7.52 11.04 2.75
C PHE A 578 7.39 10.46 1.34
N LEU A 579 7.74 11.24 0.31
CA LEU A 579 7.79 10.78 -1.08
C LEU A 579 8.79 9.63 -1.28
N LEU A 580 9.98 9.74 -0.69
CA LEU A 580 11.02 8.72 -0.76
C LEU A 580 10.51 7.40 -0.16
N VAL A 581 9.92 7.45 1.04
CA VAL A 581 9.37 6.27 1.74
C VAL A 581 8.25 5.63 0.92
N LEU A 582 7.30 6.42 0.39
CA LEU A 582 6.25 5.90 -0.48
C LEU A 582 6.83 5.26 -1.74
N ASN A 583 7.83 5.88 -2.36
CA ASN A 583 8.46 5.35 -3.58
C ASN A 583 9.11 3.99 -3.34
N ILE A 584 9.88 3.85 -2.25
CA ILE A 584 10.48 2.58 -1.82
C ILE A 584 9.39 1.53 -1.59
N ALA A 585 8.31 1.90 -0.88
CA ALA A 585 7.19 1.01 -0.64
C ALA A 585 6.51 0.54 -1.94
N PHE A 586 6.37 1.41 -2.95
CA PHE A 586 5.84 0.99 -4.26
C PHE A 586 6.78 0.01 -4.97
N ILE A 587 8.07 0.31 -5.05
CA ILE A 587 9.07 -0.56 -5.72
C ILE A 587 9.10 -1.93 -5.05
N PHE A 588 9.10 -1.97 -3.71
CA PHE A 588 9.08 -3.22 -2.96
C PHE A 588 7.88 -4.11 -3.33
N ASN A 589 6.68 -3.54 -3.27
CA ASN A 589 5.44 -4.27 -3.58
C ASN A 589 5.40 -4.75 -5.03
N ASP A 590 5.90 -3.93 -5.95
CA ASP A 590 6.01 -4.28 -7.37
C ASP A 590 6.98 -5.43 -7.62
N LEU A 591 8.13 -5.43 -6.97
CA LEU A 591 9.13 -6.50 -7.08
C LEU A 591 8.59 -7.81 -6.50
N VAL A 592 7.88 -7.75 -5.37
CA VAL A 592 7.18 -8.91 -4.79
C VAL A 592 6.11 -9.43 -5.75
N PHE A 593 5.30 -8.53 -6.33
CA PHE A 593 4.29 -8.90 -7.33
C PHE A 593 4.92 -9.58 -8.54
N MET A 594 6.03 -9.04 -9.07
CA MET A 594 6.77 -9.64 -10.19
C MET A 594 7.28 -11.04 -9.87
N LYS A 595 7.84 -11.24 -8.67
CA LYS A 595 8.30 -12.56 -8.23
C LYS A 595 7.14 -13.56 -8.13
N ALA A 596 6.05 -13.15 -7.49
CA ALA A 596 4.85 -13.98 -7.36
C ALA A 596 4.28 -14.33 -8.74
N TRP A 597 4.27 -13.36 -9.65
CA TRP A 597 3.74 -13.57 -10.97
C TRP A 597 4.61 -14.48 -11.83
N LEU A 598 5.93 -14.29 -11.82
CA LEU A 598 6.85 -15.21 -12.49
C LEU A 598 6.65 -16.65 -12.00
N SER A 599 6.45 -16.85 -10.70
CA SER A 599 6.13 -18.16 -10.12
C SER A 599 4.81 -18.73 -10.63
N ARG A 600 3.75 -17.91 -10.71
CA ARG A 600 2.45 -18.32 -11.27
C ARG A 600 2.55 -18.69 -12.74
N ALA A 601 3.24 -17.88 -13.55
CA ALA A 601 3.45 -18.18 -14.97
C ALA A 601 4.19 -19.51 -15.18
N ARG A 602 5.18 -19.81 -14.32
CA ARG A 602 5.90 -21.10 -14.33
C ARG A 602 5.01 -22.27 -13.90
N ALA A 603 4.19 -22.10 -12.86
CA ALA A 603 3.23 -23.11 -12.42
C ALA A 603 2.21 -23.43 -13.53
N ASN A 604 1.68 -22.39 -14.18
CA ASN A 604 0.77 -22.50 -15.31
C ASN A 604 1.38 -23.29 -16.48
N LEU A 605 2.65 -23.02 -16.83
CA LEU A 605 3.38 -23.80 -17.84
C LEU A 605 3.51 -25.27 -17.43
N ASN A 606 3.87 -25.54 -16.17
CA ASN A 606 4.03 -26.91 -15.66
C ASN A 606 2.71 -27.69 -15.71
N VAL A 607 1.58 -27.05 -15.40
CA VAL A 607 0.25 -27.66 -15.51
C VAL A 607 -0.06 -28.04 -16.97
N SER A 608 0.21 -27.14 -17.92
CA SER A 608 0.01 -27.43 -19.36
C SER A 608 0.93 -28.56 -19.86
N LEU A 609 2.18 -28.61 -19.39
CA LEU A 609 3.11 -29.70 -19.70
C LEU A 609 2.63 -31.04 -19.13
N LYS A 610 2.12 -31.05 -17.89
CA LYS A 610 1.55 -32.24 -17.26
C LYS A 610 0.32 -32.74 -18.03
N ARG A 611 -0.62 -31.85 -18.36
CA ARG A 611 -1.80 -32.18 -19.19
C ARG A 611 -1.40 -32.80 -20.53
N ARG A 612 -0.35 -32.27 -21.18
CA ARG A 612 0.19 -32.85 -22.42
C ARG A 612 0.74 -34.26 -22.19
N ALA A 613 1.52 -34.47 -21.13
CA ALA A 613 2.08 -35.78 -20.78
C ALA A 613 0.99 -36.82 -20.47
N ASP A 614 -0.13 -36.40 -19.88
CA ASP A 614 -1.27 -37.26 -19.56
C ASP A 614 -2.14 -37.60 -20.79
N LEU A 615 -2.29 -36.67 -21.74
CA LEU A 615 -3.16 -36.84 -22.91
C LEU A 615 -2.52 -37.66 -24.06
N ILE A 616 -1.21 -37.56 -24.26
CA ILE A 616 -0.52 -38.26 -25.37
C ILE A 616 -0.65 -39.80 -25.25
N PRO A 617 -0.36 -40.44 -24.09
CA PRO A 617 -0.50 -41.89 -23.94
C PRO A 617 -1.95 -42.36 -24.14
N ASN A 618 -2.91 -41.56 -23.66
CA ASN A 618 -4.33 -41.84 -23.84
C ASN A 618 -4.74 -41.81 -25.32
N LEU A 619 -4.22 -40.86 -26.11
CA LEU A 619 -4.46 -40.83 -27.56
C LEU A 619 -3.88 -42.06 -28.24
N VAL A 620 -2.65 -42.41 -27.90
CA VAL A 620 -1.98 -43.59 -28.46
C VAL A 620 -2.78 -44.85 -28.14
N LYS A 621 -3.30 -45.00 -26.91
CA LYS A 621 -4.12 -46.14 -26.50
C LYS A 621 -5.46 -46.23 -27.26
N ILE A 622 -6.18 -45.11 -27.41
CA ILE A 622 -7.47 -45.08 -28.12
C ILE A 622 -7.26 -45.34 -29.61
N VAL A 623 -6.26 -44.70 -30.23
CA VAL A 623 -5.92 -44.92 -31.64
C VAL A 623 -5.46 -46.35 -31.88
N LYS A 624 -4.63 -46.94 -31.00
CA LYS A 624 -4.23 -48.35 -31.10
C LYS A 624 -5.43 -49.29 -31.03
N THR A 625 -6.41 -48.99 -30.18
CA THR A 625 -7.65 -49.77 -30.05
C THR A 625 -8.50 -49.65 -31.31
N ALA A 626 -8.72 -48.44 -31.83
CA ALA A 626 -9.45 -48.20 -33.08
C ALA A 626 -8.77 -48.88 -34.29
N LEU A 627 -7.44 -48.84 -34.35
CA LEU A 627 -6.63 -49.43 -35.41
C LEU A 627 -6.46 -50.95 -35.33
N SER A 628 -6.68 -51.55 -34.17
CA SER A 628 -6.61 -53.01 -34.02
C SER A 628 -7.67 -53.74 -34.86
N PHE A 629 -8.70 -53.03 -35.32
CA PHE A 629 -9.76 -53.54 -36.19
C PHE A 629 -9.47 -53.40 -37.70
N GLU A 630 -8.41 -52.69 -38.12
CA GLU A 630 -7.99 -52.55 -39.52
C GLU A 630 -6.56 -53.06 -39.75
N LYS A 631 -6.44 -54.29 -40.28
CA LYS A 631 -5.14 -54.96 -40.55
C LYS A 631 -4.21 -54.19 -41.48
N ASP A 632 -4.74 -53.46 -42.45
CA ASP A 632 -3.92 -52.73 -43.45
C ASP A 632 -3.22 -51.49 -42.86
N VAL A 633 -3.73 -50.94 -41.76
CA VAL A 633 -3.13 -49.76 -41.12
C VAL A 633 -1.85 -50.13 -40.36
N GLN A 634 -1.81 -51.31 -39.74
CA GLN A 634 -0.62 -51.77 -39.01
C GLN A 634 0.61 -51.85 -39.92
N THR A 635 0.41 -52.20 -41.20
CA THR A 635 1.47 -52.30 -42.21
C THR A 635 1.99 -50.92 -42.65
N ARG A 636 1.12 -49.92 -42.76
CA ARG A 636 1.49 -48.53 -43.12
C ARG A 636 2.09 -47.75 -41.96
N ILE A 637 1.63 -47.97 -40.73
CA ILE A 637 2.28 -47.46 -39.52
C ILE A 637 3.69 -48.05 -39.37
N ALA A 638 3.87 -49.34 -39.69
CA ALA A 638 5.20 -49.95 -39.72
C ALA A 638 6.11 -49.32 -40.79
N GLN A 639 5.58 -48.88 -41.92
CA GLN A 639 6.35 -48.13 -42.93
C GLN A 639 6.71 -46.71 -42.48
N LEU A 640 5.78 -46.02 -41.79
CA LEU A 640 6.05 -44.72 -41.16
C LEU A 640 7.10 -44.80 -40.03
N ARG A 641 7.22 -45.96 -39.35
CA ARG A 641 8.29 -46.24 -38.35
C ARG A 641 9.70 -46.22 -38.96
N TYR A 642 9.86 -46.60 -40.23
CA TYR A 642 11.18 -46.64 -40.91
C TYR A 642 11.63 -45.27 -41.45
N GLY A 643 10.76 -44.25 -41.49
CA GLY A 643 11.10 -42.91 -41.98
C GLY A 643 11.62 -41.93 -40.91
N ILE A 644 11.86 -42.38 -39.66
CA ILE A 644 12.15 -41.50 -38.49
C ILE A 644 13.64 -41.53 -38.08
N THR A 645 14.50 -42.28 -38.77
CA THR A 645 15.94 -42.35 -38.46
C THR A 645 16.81 -41.30 -39.17
N GLY A 646 16.24 -40.14 -39.52
CA GLY A 646 16.98 -39.05 -40.18
C GLY A 646 16.82 -37.71 -39.45
N ASP A 647 17.95 -37.06 -39.18
CA ASP A 647 18.12 -35.77 -38.51
C ASP A 647 17.05 -34.71 -38.86
N ALA A 648 16.29 -34.29 -37.84
CA ALA A 648 15.59 -33.00 -37.81
C ALA A 648 15.27 -32.62 -36.35
N THR A 649 15.57 -31.37 -36.04
CA THR A 649 15.51 -30.71 -34.74
C THR A 649 14.18 -30.89 -34.00
N THR A 650 14.28 -31.27 -32.73
CA THR A 650 13.27 -32.00 -31.95
C THR A 650 12.16 -31.11 -31.34
N THR A 651 11.73 -30.07 -32.06
CA THR A 651 10.51 -29.31 -31.71
C THR A 651 9.38 -29.56 -32.72
N ASP A 652 9.74 -29.87 -33.98
CA ASP A 652 8.78 -30.20 -35.05
C ASP A 652 8.23 -31.63 -34.99
N ARG A 653 8.67 -32.45 -34.03
CA ARG A 653 8.25 -33.86 -33.97
C ARG A 653 6.81 -34.05 -33.51
N VAL A 654 6.27 -33.22 -32.61
CA VAL A 654 4.89 -33.40 -32.11
C VAL A 654 3.86 -32.65 -32.96
N GLY A 655 4.18 -31.44 -33.43
CA GLY A 655 3.41 -30.79 -34.50
C GLY A 655 3.42 -31.64 -35.77
N GLY A 656 4.59 -32.16 -36.16
CA GLY A 656 4.72 -33.11 -37.26
C GLY A 656 4.05 -34.47 -37.00
N LEU A 657 3.97 -34.95 -35.75
CA LEU A 657 3.17 -36.15 -35.38
C LEU A 657 1.67 -35.88 -35.48
N LEU A 658 1.20 -34.71 -35.05
CA LEU A 658 -0.20 -34.29 -35.18
C LEU A 658 -0.59 -34.07 -36.65
N ASP A 659 0.31 -33.50 -37.46
CA ASP A 659 0.08 -33.31 -38.89
C ASP A 659 0.15 -34.65 -39.63
N ARG A 660 1.07 -35.54 -39.27
CA ARG A 660 1.09 -36.94 -39.76
C ARG A 660 -0.13 -37.74 -39.27
N PHE A 661 -0.63 -37.46 -38.08
CA PHE A 661 -1.86 -38.04 -37.54
C PHE A 661 -3.10 -37.53 -38.28
N LYS A 662 -3.15 -36.24 -38.66
CA LYS A 662 -4.19 -35.69 -39.53
C LYS A 662 -4.15 -36.31 -40.92
N LEU A 663 -2.96 -36.49 -41.50
CA LEU A 663 -2.75 -37.21 -42.76
C LEU A 663 -3.24 -38.67 -42.66
N LEU A 664 -2.90 -39.38 -41.58
CA LEU A 664 -3.43 -40.72 -41.29
C LEU A 664 -4.96 -40.73 -41.12
N LEU A 665 -5.54 -39.73 -40.46
CA LEU A 665 -7.00 -39.59 -40.34
C LEU A 665 -7.69 -39.31 -41.68
N GLU A 666 -7.01 -38.65 -42.63
CA GLU A 666 -7.52 -38.45 -43.98
C GLU A 666 -7.45 -39.72 -44.83
N ASP A 667 -6.40 -40.52 -44.66
CA ASP A 667 -6.25 -41.81 -45.32
C ASP A 667 -7.24 -42.89 -44.81
N TYR A 668 -7.81 -42.71 -43.60
CA TYR A 668 -8.71 -43.68 -42.95
C TYR A 668 -10.04 -43.04 -42.47
N PRO A 669 -11.07 -42.98 -43.33
CA PRO A 669 -12.38 -42.35 -43.04
C PRO A 669 -13.14 -42.97 -41.85
N SER A 670 -12.91 -44.25 -41.57
CA SER A 670 -13.50 -45.03 -40.47
C SER A 670 -13.09 -44.50 -39.09
N ILE A 671 -11.85 -44.03 -38.95
CA ILE A 671 -11.31 -43.48 -37.70
C ILE A 671 -11.69 -42.00 -37.55
N LYS A 672 -11.77 -41.28 -38.68
CA LYS A 672 -12.22 -39.89 -38.74
C LYS A 672 -13.66 -39.70 -38.25
N THR A 673 -14.47 -40.74 -38.29
CA THR A 673 -15.85 -40.74 -37.80
C THR A 673 -15.98 -41.13 -36.33
N ASP A 674 -14.94 -41.69 -35.72
CA ASP A 674 -14.93 -42.00 -34.28
C ASP A 674 -14.83 -40.70 -33.47
N LYS A 675 -15.95 -40.36 -32.81
CA LYS A 675 -16.09 -39.15 -32.00
C LYS A 675 -15.03 -39.07 -30.91
N LEU A 676 -14.56 -40.19 -30.36
CA LEU A 676 -13.55 -40.21 -29.29
C LEU A 676 -12.18 -39.77 -29.81
N VAL A 677 -11.77 -40.27 -30.97
CA VAL A 677 -10.49 -39.93 -31.60
C VAL A 677 -10.45 -38.47 -32.02
N VAL A 678 -11.54 -37.98 -32.63
CA VAL A 678 -11.68 -36.57 -33.02
C VAL A 678 -11.68 -35.65 -31.80
N ASN A 679 -12.42 -35.99 -30.74
CA ASN A 679 -12.47 -35.19 -29.51
C ASN A 679 -11.11 -35.10 -28.83
N LEU A 680 -10.38 -36.22 -28.74
CA LEU A 680 -9.05 -36.25 -28.12
C LEU A 680 -8.00 -35.52 -28.98
N GLY A 681 -8.06 -35.64 -30.30
CA GLY A 681 -7.25 -34.85 -31.22
C GLY A 681 -7.48 -33.35 -31.06
N ASN A 682 -8.75 -32.93 -30.97
CA ASN A 682 -9.11 -31.54 -30.70
C ASN A 682 -8.58 -31.06 -29.34
N ARG A 683 -8.67 -31.90 -28.30
CA ARG A 683 -8.17 -31.59 -26.95
C ARG A 683 -6.64 -31.43 -26.92
N ILE A 684 -5.92 -32.22 -27.70
CA ILE A 684 -4.46 -32.10 -27.81
C ILE A 684 -4.07 -30.82 -28.55
N VAL A 685 -4.77 -30.47 -29.64
CA VAL A 685 -4.56 -29.19 -30.34
C VAL A 685 -4.83 -28.02 -29.39
N GLU A 686 -5.89 -28.10 -28.58
CA GLU A 686 -6.19 -27.10 -27.54
C GLU A 686 -5.06 -26.98 -26.51
N VAL A 687 -4.58 -28.10 -25.97
CA VAL A 687 -3.47 -28.12 -24.99
C VAL A 687 -2.17 -27.61 -25.60
N GLU A 688 -1.86 -27.90 -26.87
CA GLU A 688 -0.65 -27.41 -27.52
C GLU A 688 -0.73 -25.89 -27.77
N ASN A 689 -1.90 -25.37 -28.15
CA ASN A 689 -2.13 -23.93 -28.25
C ASN A 689 -1.96 -23.25 -26.87
N GLN A 690 -2.56 -23.81 -25.81
CA GLN A 690 -2.40 -23.31 -24.44
C GLN A 690 -0.93 -23.35 -23.99
N LEU A 691 -0.20 -24.40 -24.36
CA LEU A 691 1.23 -24.54 -24.07
C LEU A 691 2.05 -23.47 -24.78
N GLN A 692 1.76 -23.19 -26.05
CA GLN A 692 2.41 -22.12 -26.80
C GLN A 692 2.18 -20.76 -26.13
N PHE A 693 0.95 -20.46 -25.74
CA PHE A 693 0.62 -19.20 -25.04
C PHE A 693 1.28 -19.13 -23.66
N ALA A 694 1.26 -20.20 -22.87
CA ALA A 694 1.92 -20.24 -21.56
C ALA A 694 3.43 -20.01 -21.66
N ARG A 695 4.09 -20.54 -22.71
CA ARG A 695 5.52 -20.29 -22.99
C ARG A 695 5.78 -18.83 -23.34
N SER A 696 5.03 -18.27 -24.27
CA SER A 696 5.15 -16.87 -24.67
C SER A 696 4.89 -15.93 -23.48
N GLY A 697 3.88 -16.22 -22.67
CA GLY A 697 3.57 -15.50 -21.43
C GLY A 697 4.68 -15.58 -20.40
N LEU A 698 5.24 -16.77 -20.14
CA LEU A 698 6.38 -16.93 -19.22
C LEU A 698 7.60 -16.14 -19.70
N ASN A 699 7.91 -16.18 -20.99
CA ASN A 699 9.04 -15.44 -21.56
C ASN A 699 8.82 -13.93 -21.50
N ALA A 700 7.59 -13.44 -21.74
CA ALA A 700 7.24 -12.04 -21.57
C ALA A 700 7.44 -11.58 -20.11
N VAL A 701 6.89 -12.32 -19.13
CA VAL A 701 7.04 -12.01 -17.70
C VAL A 701 8.50 -12.08 -17.26
N THR A 702 9.27 -13.07 -17.74
CA THR A 702 10.71 -13.20 -17.48
C THR A 702 11.49 -12.01 -18.03
N GLY A 703 11.15 -11.54 -19.23
CA GLY A 703 11.72 -10.34 -19.83
C GLY A 703 11.47 -9.10 -18.97
N THR A 704 10.21 -8.86 -18.60
CA THR A 704 9.81 -7.73 -17.75
C THR A 704 10.49 -7.78 -16.37
N HIS A 705 10.54 -8.97 -15.74
CA HIS A 705 11.24 -9.20 -14.47
C HIS A 705 12.73 -8.86 -14.58
N ASN A 706 13.43 -9.37 -15.61
CA ASN A 706 14.85 -9.14 -15.81
C ASN A 706 15.20 -7.67 -16.11
N ILE A 707 14.34 -6.97 -16.85
CA ILE A 707 14.48 -5.53 -17.11
C ILE A 707 14.32 -4.76 -15.81
N ARG A 708 13.27 -5.05 -15.02
CA ARG A 708 12.98 -4.33 -13.76
C ARG A 708 14.10 -4.47 -12.73
N ILE A 709 14.57 -5.69 -12.45
CA ILE A 709 15.65 -5.88 -11.45
C ILE A 709 16.98 -5.22 -11.85
N ARG A 710 17.15 -4.83 -13.12
CA ARG A 710 18.35 -4.16 -13.65
C ARG A 710 18.16 -2.66 -13.89
N THR A 711 16.95 -2.13 -13.71
CA THR A 711 16.65 -0.72 -13.96
C THR A 711 16.79 0.10 -12.68
N PHE A 712 17.33 1.31 -12.76
CA PHE A 712 17.41 2.23 -11.63
C PHE A 712 16.09 2.99 -11.45
N PRO A 713 15.52 3.09 -10.23
CA PRO A 713 16.07 2.71 -8.91
C PRO A 713 15.88 1.27 -8.45
N ASP A 714 15.00 0.50 -9.10
CA ASP A 714 14.58 -0.84 -8.67
C ASP A 714 15.75 -1.79 -8.38
N VAL A 715 16.88 -1.65 -9.10
CA VAL A 715 18.12 -2.40 -8.90
C VAL A 715 18.68 -2.32 -7.47
N LEU A 716 18.52 -1.20 -6.77
CA LEU A 716 19.01 -1.04 -5.40
C LEU A 716 18.23 -1.95 -4.44
N LEU A 717 16.90 -1.95 -4.57
CA LEU A 717 16.01 -2.75 -3.73
C LEU A 717 16.05 -4.22 -4.13
N ALA A 718 16.12 -4.52 -5.43
CA ALA A 718 16.23 -5.88 -5.95
C ALA A 718 17.50 -6.59 -5.46
N ARG A 719 18.64 -5.87 -5.41
CA ARG A 719 19.89 -6.39 -4.81
C ARG A 719 19.75 -6.63 -3.31
N LEU A 720 19.12 -5.70 -2.59
CA LEU A 720 18.86 -5.84 -1.14
C LEU A 720 17.96 -7.05 -0.84
N MET A 721 16.99 -7.34 -1.70
CA MET A 721 16.07 -8.49 -1.60
C MET A 721 16.67 -9.81 -2.14
N GLY A 722 17.90 -9.81 -2.67
CA GLY A 722 18.52 -10.99 -3.25
C GLY A 722 17.86 -11.51 -4.54
N MET A 723 17.16 -10.65 -5.29
CA MET A 723 16.47 -11.06 -6.52
C MET A 723 17.45 -11.36 -7.65
N GLN A 724 17.34 -12.54 -8.23
CA GLN A 724 18.19 -12.98 -9.34
C GLN A 724 17.45 -12.89 -10.70
N PRO A 725 18.20 -12.70 -11.80
CA PRO A 725 17.65 -12.82 -13.15
C PRO A 725 17.13 -14.22 -13.38
N ALA A 726 15.93 -14.33 -13.96
CA ALA A 726 15.35 -15.60 -14.36
C ALA A 726 15.76 -15.96 -15.79
N SER A 727 16.01 -17.24 -16.05
CA SER A 727 16.32 -17.75 -17.40
C SER A 727 15.06 -17.78 -18.26
N PHE A 728 15.16 -17.32 -19.50
CA PHE A 728 14.10 -17.52 -20.49
C PHE A 728 13.90 -19.02 -20.75
N PHE A 729 12.66 -19.41 -20.98
CA PHE A 729 12.34 -20.77 -21.39
C PHE A 729 12.69 -20.91 -22.89
N GLN A 730 13.81 -21.58 -23.17
CA GLN A 730 14.31 -21.85 -24.52
C GLN A 730 14.10 -23.33 -24.91
N LEU A 731 13.95 -23.60 -26.20
CA LEU A 731 13.66 -24.93 -26.75
C LEU A 731 14.76 -25.97 -26.45
N GLU A 732 16.03 -25.55 -26.30
CA GLU A 732 17.14 -26.44 -25.91
C GLU A 732 16.92 -27.20 -24.59
N GLN A 733 16.12 -26.68 -23.65
CA GLN A 733 15.81 -27.33 -22.37
C GLN A 733 14.82 -28.50 -22.48
N GLN A 734 14.33 -28.85 -23.69
CA GLN A 734 13.54 -30.07 -23.94
C GLN A 734 14.32 -31.39 -23.77
N ARG A 735 15.59 -31.36 -23.38
CA ARG A 735 16.32 -32.60 -23.03
C ARG A 735 15.83 -33.28 -21.74
N GLU A 736 15.16 -32.56 -20.82
CA GLU A 736 14.84 -33.10 -19.48
C GLU A 736 13.35 -33.35 -19.21
N GLY A 737 12.44 -32.96 -20.11
CA GLY A 737 11.06 -33.45 -20.06
C GLY A 737 11.01 -34.85 -20.65
N GLN A 738 11.19 -35.88 -19.80
CA GLN A 738 11.12 -37.30 -20.12
C GLN A 738 10.29 -37.54 -21.38
N ALA A 739 10.96 -37.76 -22.50
CA ALA A 739 10.31 -38.16 -23.73
C ALA A 739 9.59 -39.46 -23.40
N VAL A 740 8.27 -39.42 -23.27
CA VAL A 740 7.47 -40.64 -23.32
C VAL A 740 7.75 -41.20 -24.70
N ASP A 741 8.65 -42.16 -24.77
CA ASP A 741 8.98 -42.84 -26.00
C ASP A 741 7.74 -43.63 -26.38
N VAL A 742 6.93 -43.04 -27.26
CA VAL A 742 5.70 -43.64 -27.75
C VAL A 742 5.98 -45.01 -28.39
N ASN A 743 7.22 -45.27 -28.82
CA ASN A 743 7.63 -46.57 -29.32
C ASN A 743 7.75 -47.63 -28.21
N ALA A 744 8.19 -47.25 -27.00
CA ALA A 744 8.30 -48.17 -25.86
C ALA A 744 6.93 -48.65 -25.34
N LEU A 745 5.87 -47.84 -25.50
CA LEU A 745 4.48 -48.21 -25.14
C LEU A 745 3.76 -49.02 -26.23
N LEU A 746 4.31 -49.10 -27.45
CA LEU A 746 3.65 -49.70 -28.60
C LEU A 746 4.20 -51.08 -29.00
N ASP A 747 5.37 -51.49 -28.52
CA ASP A 747 5.98 -52.78 -28.87
C ASP A 747 5.65 -53.89 -27.88
N GLN A 748 4.50 -54.53 -28.09
CA GLN A 748 4.06 -55.73 -27.35
C GLN A 748 4.81 -57.03 -27.75
N LYS A 749 5.92 -56.93 -28.50
CA LYS A 749 6.79 -58.07 -28.84
C LYS A 749 8.12 -58.10 -28.08
N THR A 750 8.37 -57.12 -27.22
CA THR A 750 9.67 -57.00 -26.54
C THR A 750 9.69 -57.69 -25.18
N GLU A 751 8.55 -58.06 -24.61
CA GLU A 751 8.47 -58.80 -23.33
C GLU A 751 8.97 -60.25 -23.42
N THR A 752 9.13 -60.82 -24.63
CA THR A 752 9.68 -62.18 -24.80
C THR A 752 11.12 -62.22 -25.33
N GLN A 753 11.73 -61.06 -25.64
CA GLN A 753 13.11 -60.99 -26.14
C GLN A 753 14.04 -60.05 -25.36
N GLN A 754 13.56 -59.40 -24.30
CA GLN A 754 14.42 -58.72 -23.31
C GLN A 754 14.96 -59.63 -22.20
N LEU A 755 14.81 -60.95 -22.33
CA LEU A 755 15.41 -61.95 -21.45
C LEU A 755 16.82 -62.41 -21.85
N GLN A 756 17.46 -61.83 -22.88
CA GLN A 756 18.76 -62.35 -23.35
C GLN A 756 19.84 -61.34 -23.78
N ASN A 757 19.74 -60.04 -23.50
CA ASN A 757 20.83 -59.10 -23.84
C ASN A 757 21.04 -57.98 -22.81
N VAL A 758 21.40 -58.34 -21.56
CA VAL A 758 22.31 -57.54 -20.73
C VAL A 758 23.17 -58.52 -19.93
N ASP A 759 24.04 -59.23 -20.64
CA ASP A 759 25.22 -59.83 -20.03
C ASP A 759 26.44 -59.11 -20.61
N LYS A 760 27.34 -58.70 -19.71
CA LYS A 760 28.62 -57.99 -19.93
C LYS A 760 28.55 -56.46 -19.97
N LYS A 761 28.38 -55.88 -18.78
CA LYS A 761 29.30 -54.87 -18.23
C LYS A 761 29.24 -54.93 -16.69
N GLY A 762 30.06 -55.82 -16.12
CA GLY A 762 30.76 -55.61 -14.85
C GLY A 762 29.99 -55.60 -13.52
N PHE A 763 29.31 -56.67 -13.12
CA PHE A 763 29.21 -57.08 -11.69
C PHE A 763 28.92 -58.59 -11.57
N PRO A 764 29.51 -59.34 -10.61
CA PRO A 764 29.51 -60.80 -10.62
C PRO A 764 28.14 -61.42 -10.33
N ALA A 765 27.81 -62.47 -11.08
CA ALA A 765 26.55 -63.22 -11.07
C ALA A 765 26.29 -64.05 -9.79
N THR A 766 27.00 -63.79 -8.69
CA THR A 766 26.83 -64.45 -7.38
C THR A 766 27.18 -63.47 -6.26
N MET A 767 26.23 -62.63 -5.86
CA MET A 767 26.30 -61.98 -4.55
C MET A 767 25.81 -62.99 -3.52
N ASN A 768 26.62 -63.30 -2.52
CA ASN A 768 26.13 -64.03 -1.35
C ASN A 768 25.10 -63.15 -0.62
N THR A 769 24.17 -63.76 0.10
CA THR A 769 23.10 -63.08 0.85
C THR A 769 23.62 -61.93 1.71
N THR A 770 24.80 -62.10 2.29
CA THR A 770 25.52 -61.09 3.07
C THR A 770 25.99 -59.87 2.26
N GLU A 771 26.40 -60.05 1.01
CA GLU A 771 26.79 -58.91 0.14
C GLU A 771 25.56 -58.11 -0.32
N LEU A 772 24.42 -58.78 -0.50
CA LEU A 772 23.15 -58.16 -0.86
C LEU A 772 22.62 -57.27 0.27
N PHE A 773 22.70 -57.75 1.52
CA PHE A 773 22.32 -56.99 2.71
C PHE A 773 23.21 -55.77 2.94
N VAL A 774 24.53 -55.94 2.76
CA VAL A 774 25.49 -54.83 2.85
C VAL A 774 25.23 -53.78 1.76
N ALA A 775 24.83 -54.18 0.56
CA ALA A 775 24.45 -53.24 -0.50
C ALA A 775 23.16 -52.46 -0.18
N ALA A 776 22.15 -53.11 0.42
CA ALA A 776 20.92 -52.45 0.83
C ALA A 776 21.17 -51.37 1.90
N VAL A 777 21.95 -51.70 2.94
CA VAL A 777 22.36 -50.75 3.99
C VAL A 777 23.19 -49.60 3.41
N PHE A 778 24.09 -49.88 2.47
CA PHE A 778 24.90 -48.85 1.82
C PHE A 778 24.07 -47.91 0.92
N CYS A 779 22.98 -48.40 0.32
CA CYS A 779 22.06 -47.56 -0.47
C CYS A 779 21.29 -46.56 0.40
N VAL A 780 20.95 -46.92 1.64
CA VAL A 780 20.31 -46.00 2.59
C VAL A 780 21.30 -44.89 2.98
N LEU A 781 22.57 -45.23 3.22
CA LEU A 781 23.63 -44.26 3.58
C LEU A 781 24.06 -43.30 2.45
N CYS A 782 23.80 -43.63 1.18
CA CYS A 782 24.30 -42.88 0.03
C CYS A 782 23.33 -41.79 -0.49
N GLU A 783 22.36 -41.36 0.32
CA GLU A 783 21.40 -40.30 -0.07
C GLU A 783 22.13 -38.99 -0.43
N ASP A 784 23.10 -38.61 0.39
CA ASP A 784 24.01 -37.51 0.10
C ASP A 784 25.15 -37.99 -0.79
N ARG A 785 25.29 -37.36 -1.97
CA ARG A 785 26.22 -37.79 -3.04
C ARG A 785 27.71 -37.82 -2.68
N LYS A 786 28.08 -37.65 -1.40
CA LYS A 786 29.43 -37.88 -0.85
C LYS A 786 29.33 -38.48 0.56
N VAL A 787 29.67 -39.75 0.68
CA VAL A 787 29.77 -40.45 1.97
C VAL A 787 30.97 -39.90 2.76
N GLU A 788 30.75 -39.40 3.97
CA GLU A 788 31.81 -38.89 4.83
C GLU A 788 32.65 -40.02 5.45
N LYS A 789 33.88 -39.73 5.90
CA LYS A 789 34.76 -40.75 6.52
C LYS A 789 34.15 -41.38 7.77
N GLU A 790 33.28 -40.64 8.47
CA GLU A 790 32.62 -41.08 9.70
C GLU A 790 31.48 -42.06 9.42
N GLU A 791 30.74 -41.88 8.33
CA GLU A 791 29.69 -42.79 7.84
C GLU A 791 30.30 -44.13 7.39
N TYR A 792 31.44 -44.08 6.70
CA TYR A 792 32.20 -45.29 6.37
C TYR A 792 32.63 -46.06 7.62
N ALA A 793 33.10 -45.39 8.66
CA ALA A 793 33.51 -46.06 9.91
C ALA A 793 32.32 -46.75 10.60
N ARG A 794 31.12 -46.15 10.55
CA ARG A 794 29.88 -46.73 11.07
C ARG A 794 29.43 -47.94 10.23
N PHE A 795 29.47 -47.82 8.91
CA PHE A 795 29.21 -48.92 7.98
C PHE A 795 30.13 -50.12 8.25
N TYR A 796 31.44 -49.91 8.45
CA TYR A 796 32.37 -51.02 8.74
C TYR A 796 32.13 -51.67 10.10
N LYS A 797 31.85 -50.88 11.14
CA LYS A 797 31.55 -51.42 12.48
C LYS A 797 30.30 -52.31 12.45
N PHE A 798 29.32 -51.92 11.64
CA PHE A 798 28.05 -52.60 11.53
C PHE A 798 28.09 -53.82 10.59
N ALA A 799 28.70 -53.67 9.40
CA ALA A 799 28.88 -54.77 8.46
C ALA A 799 29.70 -55.92 9.06
N ALA A 800 30.65 -55.63 9.95
CA ALA A 800 31.38 -56.65 10.71
C ALA A 800 30.54 -57.37 11.79
N SER A 801 29.40 -56.79 12.21
CA SER A 801 28.50 -57.39 13.22
C SER A 801 27.43 -58.30 12.62
N VAL A 802 27.02 -58.05 11.37
CA VAL A 802 26.00 -58.83 10.66
C VAL A 802 26.59 -59.84 9.69
N THR A 803 27.82 -59.63 9.22
CA THR A 803 28.49 -60.58 8.31
C THR A 803 29.57 -61.36 9.04
N ALA A 804 29.73 -62.66 8.73
CA ALA A 804 30.82 -63.49 9.25
C ALA A 804 32.23 -63.10 8.73
N LEU A 805 32.34 -61.99 8.00
CA LEU A 805 33.57 -61.49 7.37
C LEU A 805 34.36 -60.67 8.40
N SER A 806 35.29 -61.33 9.10
CA SER A 806 36.06 -60.71 10.21
C SER A 806 37.26 -59.88 9.75
N GLU A 807 37.56 -59.81 8.44
CA GLU A 807 38.77 -59.16 7.90
C GLU A 807 38.47 -57.74 7.34
N PRO A 808 39.04 -56.66 7.91
CA PRO A 808 38.69 -55.27 7.56
C PRO A 808 38.99 -54.87 6.11
N ASP A 809 40.00 -55.48 5.49
CA ASP A 809 40.42 -55.14 4.12
C ASP A 809 39.46 -55.71 3.06
N GLN A 810 38.78 -56.83 3.34
CA GLN A 810 37.79 -57.42 2.44
C GLN A 810 36.48 -56.62 2.43
N LEU A 811 36.04 -56.15 3.61
CA LEU A 811 34.89 -55.25 3.74
C LEU A 811 35.13 -53.91 3.02
N LYS A 812 36.35 -53.35 3.12
CA LYS A 812 36.73 -52.12 2.38
C LYS A 812 36.72 -52.31 0.88
N ALA A 813 37.18 -53.46 0.39
CA ALA A 813 37.13 -53.79 -1.03
C ALA A 813 35.67 -53.92 -1.52
N LEU A 814 34.78 -54.51 -0.72
CA LEU A 814 33.36 -54.65 -1.02
C LEU A 814 32.61 -53.31 -1.05
N GLY A 815 32.78 -52.47 -0.02
CA GLY A 815 32.16 -51.14 0.04
C GLY A 815 32.52 -50.28 -1.17
N LYS A 816 33.81 -50.26 -1.55
CA LYS A 816 34.29 -49.51 -2.73
C LYS A 816 33.77 -50.07 -4.05
N LYS A 817 33.52 -51.38 -4.13
CA LYS A 817 32.94 -52.04 -5.30
C LYS A 817 31.46 -51.67 -5.47
N ILE A 818 30.72 -51.57 -4.37
CA ILE A 818 29.31 -51.17 -4.34
C ILE A 818 29.18 -49.67 -4.64
N GLU A 819 30.04 -48.83 -4.07
CA GLU A 819 30.09 -47.39 -4.35
C GLU A 819 30.32 -47.11 -5.85
N ASN A 820 31.30 -47.77 -6.46
CA ASN A 820 31.55 -47.65 -7.90
C ASN A 820 30.32 -48.09 -8.72
N TRP A 821 29.64 -49.16 -8.32
CA TRP A 821 28.43 -49.65 -8.99
C TRP A 821 27.26 -48.66 -8.89
N ILE A 822 27.00 -48.10 -7.70
CA ILE A 822 25.98 -47.07 -7.51
C ILE A 822 26.30 -45.81 -8.33
N SER A 823 27.58 -45.46 -8.46
CA SER A 823 28.01 -44.32 -9.28
C SER A 823 27.79 -44.53 -10.79
N GLU A 824 27.85 -45.78 -11.28
CA GLU A 824 27.60 -46.12 -12.69
C GLU A 824 26.12 -46.28 -13.02
N VAL A 825 25.33 -46.88 -12.12
CA VAL A 825 23.92 -47.22 -12.35
C VAL A 825 22.95 -46.16 -11.84
N GLY A 826 23.37 -45.35 -10.86
CA GLY A 826 22.57 -44.33 -10.20
C GLY A 826 21.74 -44.90 -9.05
N LEU A 827 21.65 -44.16 -7.93
CA LEU A 827 21.06 -44.61 -6.66
C LEU A 827 19.64 -45.18 -6.81
N LYS A 828 18.76 -44.49 -7.54
CA LYS A 828 17.36 -44.95 -7.74
C LYS A 828 17.28 -46.30 -8.43
N GLN A 829 18.15 -46.55 -9.41
CA GLN A 829 18.14 -47.79 -10.16
C GLN A 829 18.86 -48.91 -9.40
N ALA A 830 19.86 -48.57 -8.59
CA ALA A 830 20.50 -49.50 -7.66
C ALA A 830 19.53 -49.99 -6.59
N VAL A 831 18.68 -49.12 -6.02
CA VAL A 831 17.64 -49.47 -5.04
C VAL A 831 16.58 -50.40 -5.65
N ILE A 832 16.14 -50.14 -6.90
CA ILE A 832 15.18 -51.00 -7.59
C ILE A 832 15.77 -52.39 -7.87
N GLU A 833 17.04 -52.47 -8.31
CA GLU A 833 17.67 -53.75 -8.62
C GLU A 833 17.99 -54.57 -7.35
N THR A 834 18.39 -53.91 -6.27
CA THR A 834 18.62 -54.57 -4.97
C THR A 834 17.32 -55.03 -4.33
N SER A 835 16.26 -54.23 -4.34
CA SER A 835 14.94 -54.61 -3.80
C SER A 835 14.38 -55.83 -4.53
N LYS A 836 14.39 -55.82 -5.86
CA LYS A 836 13.95 -56.96 -6.67
C LYS A 836 14.71 -58.27 -6.37
N ARG A 837 15.98 -58.17 -5.96
CA ARG A 837 16.78 -59.35 -5.57
C ARG A 837 16.57 -59.74 -4.10
N LEU A 838 16.32 -58.78 -3.21
CA LEU A 838 15.93 -59.05 -1.82
C LEU A 838 14.63 -59.86 -1.75
N GLU A 839 13.70 -59.68 -2.70
CA GLU A 839 12.48 -60.51 -2.83
C GLU A 839 12.79 -62.01 -2.86
N SER A 840 13.91 -62.41 -3.47
CA SER A 840 14.31 -63.82 -3.56
C SER A 840 14.84 -64.42 -2.25
N VAL A 841 15.07 -63.59 -1.22
CA VAL A 841 15.56 -63.96 0.12
C VAL A 841 14.46 -63.82 1.18
N SER A 842 13.24 -63.43 0.79
CA SER A 842 12.09 -63.26 1.68
C SER A 842 11.81 -64.54 2.51
N GLY A 843 11.76 -64.39 3.84
CA GLY A 843 11.51 -65.49 4.79
C GLY A 843 12.68 -65.92 5.69
N ASN A 844 13.87 -65.33 5.56
CA ASN A 844 15.00 -65.59 6.46
C ASN A 844 14.88 -64.73 7.74
N GLU A 845 15.15 -65.29 8.93
CA GLU A 845 15.01 -64.58 10.23
C GLU A 845 15.88 -63.30 10.29
N GLU A 846 17.01 -63.31 9.56
CA GLU A 846 17.95 -62.19 9.41
C GLU A 846 17.37 -60.97 8.65
N ALA A 847 16.30 -61.15 7.87
CA ALA A 847 15.69 -60.07 7.07
C ALA A 847 14.93 -59.04 7.94
N GLY A 848 14.37 -59.48 9.07
CA GLY A 848 13.71 -58.58 10.03
C GLY A 848 14.72 -57.72 10.81
N GLU A 849 15.88 -58.31 11.15
CA GLU A 849 16.98 -57.57 11.77
C GLU A 849 17.55 -56.50 10.84
N LEU A 850 17.63 -56.77 9.53
CA LEU A 850 18.09 -55.81 8.53
C LEU A 850 17.26 -54.51 8.51
N ILE A 851 15.94 -54.60 8.64
CA ILE A 851 15.05 -53.42 8.60
C ILE A 851 15.23 -52.59 9.87
N ASN A 852 15.31 -53.24 11.04
CA ASN A 852 15.58 -52.57 12.31
C ASN A 852 16.93 -51.84 12.30
N VAL A 853 17.91 -52.44 11.65
CA VAL A 853 19.23 -51.88 11.44
C VAL A 853 19.18 -50.64 10.54
N MET A 854 18.50 -50.73 9.39
CA MET A 854 18.35 -49.60 8.48
C MET A 854 17.66 -48.41 9.15
N ASN A 855 16.62 -48.67 9.96
CA ASN A 855 15.98 -47.65 10.79
C ASN A 855 16.95 -47.06 11.82
N SER A 856 17.71 -47.90 12.53
CA SER A 856 18.67 -47.42 13.54
C SER A 856 19.82 -46.58 12.95
N ILE A 857 20.15 -46.80 11.68
CA ILE A 857 21.17 -46.03 10.96
C ILE A 857 20.59 -44.68 10.51
N ALA A 858 19.37 -44.67 9.98
CA ALA A 858 18.66 -43.44 9.61
C ALA A 858 18.31 -42.57 10.83
N GLU A 859 18.11 -43.15 12.01
CA GLU A 859 17.85 -42.40 13.25
C GLU A 859 19.13 -41.88 13.93
N ALA A 860 20.32 -42.33 13.50
CA ALA A 860 21.58 -42.07 14.21
C ALA A 860 22.14 -40.65 14.05
N ASP A 861 21.69 -39.89 13.05
CA ASP A 861 22.01 -38.47 12.85
C ASP A 861 20.97 -37.52 13.46
N GLY A 862 19.85 -38.07 13.94
CA GLY A 862 18.80 -37.37 14.68
C GLY A 862 17.65 -36.80 13.84
N GLU A 863 17.69 -36.92 12.49
CA GLU A 863 16.61 -36.50 11.60
C GLU A 863 16.46 -37.47 10.41
N VAL A 864 15.52 -38.42 10.50
CA VAL A 864 15.20 -39.33 9.38
C VAL A 864 14.61 -38.53 8.21
N THR A 865 15.25 -38.56 7.05
CA THR A 865 14.73 -37.83 5.88
C THR A 865 13.57 -38.60 5.23
N SER A 866 12.65 -37.86 4.59
CA SER A 866 11.55 -38.47 3.82
C SER A 866 12.01 -39.38 2.66
N ALA A 867 13.28 -39.29 2.25
CA ALA A 867 13.85 -40.11 1.19
C ALA A 867 14.49 -41.39 1.73
N GLU A 868 15.15 -41.35 2.90
CA GLU A 868 15.59 -42.55 3.62
C GLU A 868 14.40 -43.43 3.99
N GLU A 869 13.33 -42.82 4.51
CA GLU A 869 12.09 -43.54 4.85
C GLU A 869 11.48 -44.20 3.60
N ALA A 870 11.52 -43.53 2.44
CA ALA A 870 11.02 -44.09 1.19
C ALA A 870 11.89 -45.26 0.67
N ILE A 871 13.22 -45.20 0.81
CA ILE A 871 14.13 -46.27 0.41
C ILE A 871 13.95 -47.48 1.35
N ILE A 872 13.85 -47.25 2.65
CA ILE A 872 13.62 -48.31 3.65
C ILE A 872 12.25 -48.97 3.43
N ALA A 873 11.21 -48.18 3.14
CA ALA A 873 9.90 -48.71 2.80
C ALA A 873 9.95 -49.62 1.56
N GLN A 874 10.68 -49.21 0.52
CA GLN A 874 10.85 -50.03 -0.68
C GLN A 874 11.57 -51.36 -0.42
N PHE A 875 12.57 -51.39 0.47
CA PHE A 875 13.23 -52.64 0.86
C PHE A 875 12.37 -53.50 1.82
N ARG A 876 11.55 -52.88 2.66
CA ARG A 876 10.58 -53.56 3.53
C ARG A 876 9.53 -54.30 2.71
N ASP A 877 8.98 -53.64 1.70
CA ASP A 877 7.99 -54.24 0.80
C ASP A 877 8.59 -55.43 0.03
N ALA A 878 9.84 -55.28 -0.44
CA ALA A 878 10.56 -56.34 -1.14
C ALA A 878 10.85 -57.58 -0.28
N LEU A 879 11.08 -57.44 1.03
CA LEU A 879 11.35 -58.58 1.92
C LEU A 879 10.10 -59.39 2.29
N GLY A 880 8.96 -59.11 1.65
CA GLY A 880 7.78 -59.95 1.70
C GLY A 880 6.80 -59.58 2.81
N GLY A 881 6.65 -58.29 3.12
CA GLY A 881 5.41 -57.60 3.55
C GLY A 881 4.44 -58.23 4.58
N SER A 882 4.75 -59.35 5.21
CA SER A 882 3.78 -60.12 6.01
C SER A 882 4.46 -60.97 7.09
N LEU A 883 4.92 -60.23 8.11
CA LEU A 883 4.93 -60.55 9.54
C LEU A 883 4.73 -59.14 10.18
N VAL A 884 3.57 -58.67 10.64
CA VAL A 884 2.34 -59.28 11.16
C VAL A 884 1.15 -58.43 10.69
N GLY A 885 0.26 -59.03 9.87
CA GLY A 885 -1.18 -58.71 9.79
C GLY A 885 -1.66 -57.59 8.86
N GLU A 886 -1.76 -57.86 7.55
CA GLU A 886 -2.67 -57.14 6.63
C GLU A 886 -3.97 -57.95 6.45
N THR A 887 -5.13 -57.29 6.61
CA THR A 887 -6.34 -57.61 5.83
C THR A 887 -7.24 -56.37 5.77
N ASP A 888 -7.68 -56.03 4.57
CA ASP A 888 -8.86 -55.22 4.21
C ASP A 888 -9.07 -53.86 4.93
N ALA A 889 -8.49 -52.82 4.32
CA ALA A 889 -8.59 -51.40 4.71
C ALA A 889 -9.99 -50.76 4.54
N SER A 890 -11.07 -51.54 4.57
CA SER A 890 -12.44 -51.04 4.65
C SER A 890 -13.22 -51.47 5.89
N ASP A 891 -12.68 -52.32 6.78
CA ASP A 891 -13.42 -52.78 7.97
C ASP A 891 -12.61 -52.86 9.29
N LEU A 892 -11.34 -52.41 9.32
CA LEU A 892 -10.48 -52.45 10.52
C LEU A 892 -10.22 -51.08 11.17
N ALA A 893 -11.13 -50.12 11.00
CA ALA A 893 -11.26 -48.95 11.87
C ALA A 893 -11.88 -49.27 13.24
N THR A 894 -11.82 -50.53 13.68
CA THR A 894 -12.35 -50.94 14.98
C THR A 894 -11.40 -51.91 15.66
N GLN A 895 -10.80 -51.43 16.75
CA GLN A 895 -10.19 -52.19 17.86
C GLN A 895 -8.73 -52.66 17.72
N GLN A 896 -7.79 -51.73 17.84
CA GLN A 896 -6.82 -51.76 18.94
C GLN A 896 -6.60 -50.31 19.41
N GLY A 897 -7.58 -49.81 20.16
CA GLY A 897 -7.41 -48.55 20.88
C GLY A 897 -6.33 -48.69 21.94
N LEU A 898 -5.61 -47.60 22.24
CA LEU A 898 -4.84 -47.49 23.48
C LEU A 898 -5.70 -48.01 24.66
N PRO A 899 -5.10 -48.58 25.73
CA PRO A 899 -5.87 -48.99 26.91
C PRO A 899 -6.83 -47.87 27.33
N ALA A 900 -8.07 -48.18 27.71
CA ALA A 900 -9.11 -47.17 27.96
C ALA A 900 -8.64 -46.08 28.93
N GLU A 901 -7.81 -46.44 29.92
CA GLU A 901 -7.17 -45.50 30.85
C GLU A 901 -6.24 -44.49 30.16
N LYS A 902 -5.43 -44.94 29.19
CA LYS A 902 -4.52 -44.09 28.40
C LYS A 902 -5.26 -43.21 27.41
N GLN A 903 -6.34 -43.71 26.80
CA GLN A 903 -7.22 -42.90 25.94
C GLN A 903 -7.87 -41.78 26.74
N GLN A 904 -8.30 -42.08 27.97
CA GLN A 904 -8.85 -41.08 28.88
C GLN A 904 -7.81 -40.08 29.36
N GLU A 905 -6.60 -40.52 29.68
CA GLU A 905 -5.52 -39.62 30.06
C GLU A 905 -5.23 -38.62 28.93
N ILE A 906 -5.15 -39.09 27.68
CA ILE A 906 -4.94 -38.23 26.51
C ILE A 906 -6.15 -37.31 26.29
N LEU A 907 -7.38 -37.81 26.44
CA LEU A 907 -8.60 -37.01 26.31
C LEU A 907 -8.64 -35.88 27.36
N MET A 908 -8.36 -36.21 28.62
CA MET A 908 -8.32 -35.26 29.72
C MET A 908 -7.20 -34.24 29.53
N LEU A 909 -6.01 -34.68 29.11
CA LEU A 909 -4.90 -33.76 28.82
C LEU A 909 -5.25 -32.82 27.66
N THR A 910 -5.96 -33.29 26.65
CA THR A 910 -6.38 -32.48 25.50
C THR A 910 -7.43 -31.44 25.89
N LEU A 911 -8.47 -31.84 26.63
CA LEU A 911 -9.54 -30.93 27.03
C LEU A 911 -9.06 -29.93 28.09
N ILE A 912 -8.26 -30.36 29.06
CA ILE A 912 -7.73 -29.50 30.11
C ILE A 912 -6.64 -28.58 29.53
N SER A 913 -5.79 -29.01 28.60
CA SER A 913 -4.79 -28.12 27.97
C SER A 913 -5.44 -27.02 27.13
N LEU A 914 -6.59 -27.33 26.49
CA LEU A 914 -7.35 -26.38 25.70
C LEU A 914 -7.98 -25.29 26.58
N VAL A 915 -8.60 -25.69 27.68
CA VAL A 915 -9.27 -24.76 28.62
C VAL A 915 -8.28 -24.05 29.54
N SER A 916 -7.13 -24.66 29.87
CA SER A 916 -6.10 -24.01 30.71
C SER A 916 -5.09 -23.18 29.89
N ALA A 917 -5.33 -22.94 28.60
CA ALA A 917 -4.40 -22.20 27.74
C ALA A 917 -4.24 -20.72 28.16
N ASP A 918 -5.19 -20.20 28.93
CA ASP A 918 -5.19 -18.87 29.54
C ASP A 918 -4.51 -18.83 30.94
N GLY A 919 -4.37 -20.01 31.59
CA GLY A 919 -3.77 -20.21 32.90
C GLY A 919 -4.74 -20.26 34.09
N GLN A 920 -6.06 -20.17 33.91
CA GLN A 920 -7.05 -20.28 35.00
C GLN A 920 -8.25 -21.14 34.60
N ILE A 921 -8.41 -22.32 35.22
CA ILE A 921 -9.59 -23.17 34.97
C ILE A 921 -10.70 -22.80 35.95
N ASN A 922 -11.86 -22.40 35.42
CA ASN A 922 -13.01 -22.07 36.24
C ASN A 922 -13.72 -23.34 36.74
N ALA A 923 -14.36 -23.27 37.91
CA ALA A 923 -14.96 -24.47 38.54
C ALA A 923 -16.10 -25.09 37.71
N ASP A 924 -16.80 -24.26 36.95
CA ASP A 924 -17.91 -24.69 36.07
C ASP A 924 -17.41 -25.32 34.76
N GLU A 925 -16.30 -24.83 34.20
CA GLU A 925 -15.65 -25.42 33.02
C GLU A 925 -15.03 -26.77 33.34
N TYR A 926 -14.32 -26.85 34.46
CA TYR A 926 -13.77 -28.11 34.95
C TYR A 926 -14.88 -29.15 35.14
N ARG A 927 -16.04 -28.72 35.67
CA ARG A 927 -17.22 -29.58 35.82
C ARG A 927 -17.78 -30.02 34.47
N ALA A 928 -17.88 -29.12 33.49
CA ALA A 928 -18.36 -29.44 32.14
C ALA A 928 -17.43 -30.44 31.42
N ILE A 929 -16.11 -30.29 31.56
CA ILE A 929 -15.11 -31.23 31.00
C ILE A 929 -15.30 -32.63 31.61
N VAL A 930 -15.47 -32.71 32.93
CA VAL A 930 -15.68 -33.99 33.64
C VAL A 930 -17.02 -34.61 33.23
N GLU A 931 -18.10 -33.83 33.15
CA GLU A 931 -19.42 -34.32 32.72
C GLU A 931 -19.41 -34.80 31.24
N PHE A 932 -18.72 -34.09 30.34
CA PHE A 932 -18.52 -34.52 28.95
C PHE A 932 -17.71 -35.82 28.85
N THR A 933 -16.61 -35.93 29.59
CA THR A 933 -15.77 -37.14 29.58
C THR A 933 -16.53 -38.36 30.09
N ILE A 934 -17.39 -38.17 31.11
CA ILE A 934 -18.29 -39.22 31.60
C ILE A 934 -19.33 -39.60 30.54
N ALA A 935 -19.83 -38.65 29.75
CA ALA A 935 -20.81 -38.90 28.69
C ALA A 935 -20.20 -39.61 27.47
N SER A 936 -18.95 -39.28 27.12
CA SER A 936 -18.28 -39.72 25.89
C SER A 936 -17.40 -40.97 26.05
N THR A 937 -17.16 -41.46 27.28
CA THR A 937 -16.40 -42.72 27.50
C THR A 937 -17.16 -43.72 28.38
N PRO A 938 -17.08 -45.04 28.10
CA PRO A 938 -17.90 -46.07 28.75
C PRO A 938 -17.38 -46.50 30.14
N LEU A 939 -16.93 -45.57 30.99
CA LEU A 939 -16.53 -45.88 32.36
C LEU A 939 -17.68 -45.71 33.36
N THR A 940 -17.71 -46.62 34.34
CA THR A 940 -18.83 -46.77 35.27
C THR A 940 -18.64 -46.02 36.60
N ASP A 941 -17.50 -45.36 36.85
CA ASP A 941 -17.18 -44.74 38.16
C ASP A 941 -16.73 -43.27 38.07
N ARG A 942 -17.50 -42.37 38.71
CA ARG A 942 -17.30 -40.90 38.64
C ARG A 942 -16.07 -40.43 39.44
N GLU A 943 -15.65 -41.18 40.46
CA GLU A 943 -14.48 -40.80 41.26
C GLU A 943 -13.17 -41.01 40.49
N GLN A 944 -13.09 -42.06 39.66
CA GLN A 944 -11.89 -42.34 38.85
C GLN A 944 -11.66 -41.28 37.78
N VAL A 945 -12.72 -40.82 37.10
CA VAL A 945 -12.61 -39.74 36.09
C VAL A 945 -12.11 -38.45 36.75
N ARG A 946 -12.57 -38.15 37.97
CA ARG A 946 -12.14 -36.97 38.71
C ARG A 946 -10.67 -37.04 39.15
N GLN A 947 -10.20 -38.21 39.58
CA GLN A 947 -8.78 -38.43 39.90
C GLN A 947 -7.89 -38.29 38.66
N SER A 948 -8.31 -38.80 37.51
CA SER A 948 -7.58 -38.64 36.25
C SER A 948 -7.53 -37.18 35.78
N ALA A 949 -8.62 -36.44 35.98
CA ALA A 949 -8.69 -35.01 35.68
C ALA A 949 -7.76 -34.17 36.57
N ASP A 950 -7.74 -34.44 37.87
CA ASP A 950 -6.84 -33.76 38.81
C ASP A 950 -5.37 -34.10 38.54
N SER A 951 -5.08 -35.35 38.15
CA SER A 951 -3.73 -35.78 37.74
C SER A 951 -3.25 -35.08 36.47
N ALA A 952 -4.11 -35.00 35.44
CA ALA A 952 -3.80 -34.30 34.20
C ALA A 952 -3.56 -32.79 34.43
N LEU A 953 -4.38 -32.16 35.27
CA LEU A 953 -4.18 -30.75 35.66
C LEU A 953 -2.85 -30.54 36.41
N GLY A 954 -2.46 -31.48 37.28
CA GLY A 954 -1.16 -31.48 37.93
C GLY A 954 0.00 -31.56 36.94
N ARG A 955 -0.07 -32.51 35.98
CA ARG A 955 0.94 -32.67 34.93
C ARG A 955 1.12 -31.40 34.08
N ILE A 956 0.02 -30.74 33.73
CA ILE A 956 0.05 -29.49 32.94
C ILE A 956 0.73 -28.36 33.73
N LYS A 957 0.43 -28.23 35.03
CA LYS A 957 1.07 -27.22 35.89
C LYS A 957 2.57 -27.48 36.09
N GLU A 958 3.00 -28.73 36.14
CA GLU A 958 4.42 -29.08 36.35
C GLU A 958 5.26 -29.05 35.07
N SER A 959 4.74 -29.56 33.96
CA SER A 959 5.52 -29.75 32.71
C SER A 959 5.37 -28.61 31.69
N GLY A 960 4.38 -27.73 31.88
CA GLY A 960 4.10 -26.60 31.00
C GLY A 960 3.26 -26.98 29.76
N LEU A 961 2.38 -26.06 29.36
CA LEU A 961 1.35 -26.28 28.33
C LEU A 961 1.93 -26.61 26.94
N GLU A 962 3.08 -26.06 26.59
CA GLU A 962 3.69 -26.23 25.26
C GLU A 962 4.24 -27.64 25.05
N LYS A 963 4.85 -28.22 26.09
CA LYS A 963 5.42 -29.57 26.04
C LYS A 963 4.33 -30.65 26.02
N ILE A 964 3.29 -30.46 26.83
CA ILE A 964 2.11 -31.33 26.80
C ILE A 964 1.34 -31.17 25.49
N GLY A 965 1.26 -29.94 24.95
CA GLY A 965 0.70 -29.69 23.63
C GLY A 965 1.34 -30.54 22.55
N GLN A 966 2.67 -30.67 22.55
CA GLN A 966 3.39 -31.49 21.58
C GLN A 966 3.15 -33.00 21.78
N GLU A 967 3.22 -33.50 23.02
CA GLU A 967 2.94 -34.91 23.37
C GLU A 967 1.53 -35.35 22.96
N VAL A 968 0.55 -34.46 23.19
CA VAL A 968 -0.85 -34.68 22.81
C VAL A 968 -1.02 -34.68 21.29
N THR A 969 -0.35 -33.78 20.57
CA THR A 969 -0.44 -33.68 19.10
C THR A 969 0.10 -34.93 18.40
N GLU A 970 1.16 -35.53 18.95
CA GLU A 970 1.75 -36.77 18.43
C GLU A 970 0.88 -37.99 18.73
N SER A 971 0.13 -37.97 19.84
CA SER A 971 -0.67 -39.10 20.31
C SER A 971 -2.13 -39.08 19.80
N LEU A 972 -2.68 -37.91 19.47
CA LEU A 972 -4.08 -37.72 19.06
C LEU A 972 -4.54 -38.53 17.83
N PRO A 973 -3.76 -38.61 16.73
CA PRO A 973 -4.21 -39.23 15.47
C PRO A 973 -4.50 -40.74 15.61
N ASN A 974 -3.90 -41.38 16.62
CA ASN A 974 -3.92 -42.83 16.80
C ASN A 974 -4.78 -43.25 18.01
N ALA A 975 -5.39 -42.30 18.74
CA ALA A 975 -6.02 -42.56 20.03
C ALA A 975 -7.54 -42.76 20.01
N PHE A 976 -8.28 -42.13 19.08
CA PHE A 976 -9.75 -42.09 19.09
C PHE A 976 -10.39 -42.57 17.78
N SER A 977 -11.59 -43.15 17.87
CA SER A 977 -12.40 -43.48 16.69
C SER A 977 -12.97 -42.21 16.04
N LYS A 978 -13.30 -42.29 14.75
CA LYS A 978 -13.76 -41.14 13.94
C LYS A 978 -14.99 -40.43 14.54
N ASP A 979 -15.94 -41.20 15.09
CA ASP A 979 -17.15 -40.65 15.70
C ASP A 979 -16.86 -39.84 16.99
N VAL A 980 -15.91 -40.30 17.80
CA VAL A 980 -15.47 -39.60 19.02
C VAL A 980 -14.71 -38.33 18.66
N VAL A 981 -13.93 -38.35 17.58
CA VAL A 981 -13.24 -37.15 17.07
C VAL A 981 -14.25 -36.11 16.61
N ASP A 982 -15.31 -36.49 15.88
CA ASP A 982 -16.34 -35.55 15.42
C ASP A 982 -17.14 -34.94 16.59
N GLU A 983 -17.44 -35.73 17.64
CA GLU A 983 -18.06 -35.21 18.88
C GLU A 983 -17.13 -34.26 19.65
N LEU A 984 -15.83 -34.57 19.71
CA LEU A 984 -14.82 -33.75 20.37
C LEU A 984 -14.63 -32.41 19.64
N VAL A 985 -14.68 -32.40 18.30
CA VAL A 985 -14.69 -31.19 17.49
C VAL A 985 -15.95 -30.34 17.76
N GLN A 986 -17.13 -30.97 17.84
CA GLN A 986 -18.36 -30.25 18.22
C GLN A 986 -18.28 -29.67 19.64
N PHE A 987 -17.68 -30.40 20.59
CA PHE A 987 -17.52 -29.94 21.95
C PHE A 987 -16.51 -28.79 22.06
N ILE A 988 -15.38 -28.84 21.35
CA ILE A 988 -14.43 -27.71 21.24
C ILE A 988 -15.14 -26.47 20.67
N ALA A 989 -16.00 -26.64 19.66
CA ALA A 989 -16.78 -25.55 19.11
C ALA A 989 -17.81 -24.99 20.12
N GLN A 990 -18.46 -25.85 20.91
CA GLN A 990 -19.42 -25.45 21.95
C GLN A 990 -18.77 -24.79 23.17
N LEU A 991 -17.58 -25.23 23.60
CA LEU A 991 -16.80 -24.60 24.67
C LEU A 991 -16.53 -23.11 24.36
N SER A 992 -16.33 -22.78 23.08
CA SER A 992 -16.13 -21.39 22.64
C SER A 992 -17.36 -20.48 22.85
N GLU A 993 -18.57 -21.06 22.99
CA GLU A 993 -19.81 -20.32 23.24
C GLU A 993 -20.06 -20.05 24.73
N VAL A 994 -19.41 -20.78 25.64
CA VAL A 994 -19.70 -20.74 27.09
C VAL A 994 -19.09 -19.51 27.77
N ASP A 995 -17.91 -19.05 27.35
CA ASP A 995 -17.21 -17.93 28.00
C ASP A 995 -17.31 -16.60 27.23
N GLY A 996 -17.89 -16.61 26.03
CA GLY A 996 -18.16 -15.41 25.22
C GLY A 996 -16.93 -14.69 24.65
N GLU A 997 -15.70 -15.05 25.06
CA GLU A 997 -14.43 -14.51 24.56
C GLU A 997 -13.41 -15.62 24.30
N VAL A 998 -13.19 -16.00 23.04
CA VAL A 998 -12.17 -16.99 22.67
C VAL A 998 -10.77 -16.36 22.69
N HIS A 999 -9.86 -16.87 23.53
CA HIS A 999 -8.52 -16.33 23.65
C HIS A 999 -7.59 -16.82 22.53
N GLU A 1000 -6.67 -15.97 22.07
CA GLU A 1000 -5.80 -16.25 20.89
C GLU A 1000 -4.94 -17.53 21.08
N ASN A 1001 -4.59 -17.84 22.33
CA ASN A 1001 -3.80 -19.04 22.66
C ASN A 1001 -4.62 -20.33 22.54
N GLU A 1002 -5.89 -20.31 22.93
CA GLU A 1002 -6.83 -21.44 22.76
C GLU A 1002 -7.04 -21.74 21.28
N GLN A 1003 -7.23 -20.69 20.46
CA GLN A 1003 -7.38 -20.86 19.01
C GLN A 1003 -6.14 -21.47 18.36
N LYS A 1004 -4.94 -21.03 18.77
CA LYS A 1004 -3.69 -21.58 18.24
C LYS A 1004 -3.49 -23.03 18.64
N LEU A 1005 -3.86 -23.40 19.87
CA LEU A 1005 -3.76 -24.78 20.35
C LEU A 1005 -4.80 -25.68 19.66
N ALA A 1006 -6.04 -25.22 19.56
CA ALA A 1006 -7.13 -25.90 18.85
C ALA A 1006 -6.76 -26.17 17.38
N GLN A 1007 -6.23 -25.16 16.68
CA GLN A 1007 -5.77 -25.33 15.29
C GLN A 1007 -4.64 -26.35 15.16
N ARG A 1008 -3.74 -26.44 16.14
CA ARG A 1008 -2.69 -27.46 16.13
C ARG A 1008 -3.26 -28.86 16.30
N TYR A 1009 -4.22 -29.05 17.20
CA TYR A 1009 -4.87 -30.34 17.41
C TYR A 1009 -5.74 -30.76 16.22
N LEU A 1010 -6.53 -29.85 15.64
CA LEU A 1010 -7.32 -30.11 14.43
C LEU A 1010 -6.45 -30.48 13.23
N LYS A 1011 -5.33 -29.77 13.05
CA LYS A 1011 -4.36 -30.09 12.00
C LYS A 1011 -3.72 -31.46 12.19
N ALA A 1012 -3.46 -31.88 13.43
CA ALA A 1012 -2.97 -33.23 13.72
C ALA A 1012 -4.00 -34.31 13.40
N LEU A 1013 -5.28 -34.02 13.62
CA LEU A 1013 -6.41 -34.87 13.20
C LEU A 1013 -6.66 -34.82 11.68
N ARG A 1014 -5.83 -34.11 10.91
CA ARG A 1014 -5.93 -33.94 9.46
C ARG A 1014 -7.27 -33.35 9.00
N GLN A 1015 -7.88 -32.49 9.82
CA GLN A 1015 -9.03 -31.65 9.43
C GLN A 1015 -8.57 -30.18 9.34
N ASP A 1016 -8.91 -29.52 8.23
CA ASP A 1016 -8.50 -28.14 7.88
C ASP A 1016 -9.29 -27.05 8.62
#